data_AF-T2MHG4-F1
#
_entry.id   AF-T2MHG4-F1
#
_cell.length_a   1.000
_cell.length_b   1.000
_cell.length_c   1.000
_cell.angle_alpha   90.00
_cell.angle_beta   90.00
_cell.angle_gamma   90.00
#
_symmetry.space_group_name_H-M   'P 1'
#
loop_
_entity.id
_entity.type
_entity.pdbx_description
1 polymer ?
#
loop_
_entity_poly.entity_id
_entity_poly.type
_entity_poly.pdbx_seq_one_letter_code
_entity_poly.pdbx_strand_id
1 'polypeptide(L)'
;LILTCLLKSTVISEYISMLASTILNSFDEQDSTVVRPLWDLILIFTSKFQECWSHVNVRKAVFPKLWKMLKNCGYGNITIIYPNLVLFLSHLPKEIVGAENFFFNEFLSSLTEGLLTNANVLLPADVKLLINSYKECFQYMLLQNITNEKVKNYLLNDQLHSTLQQFFNLKELASYGSFFFMQLNYLISFIKSKSSYDTNQLLNDVWSVISNVVIPPNSQDALLCGFCKIANSSYRNDFHNVFMKWTIENCFDDIMYHDDVLTILSYPGHEAFDGFCFKLAKDLLSVEYWKLKNVLENFVLNYEEHQIELFQKLIRTRSANELHYFLSIFQKHKRLDKLLNKCFSLIIVENFTDKLCVAIGFLNEVSEIKRLADHYISELLSGVKVEEFKVLLKVIWCILSQWQQVDNNCNEEYKDYATDLLNYIVTWCSDNNHLLLLSTSISNDVSLDKNLMSLLCHLLLTAGVCMRTEHWDFYLCSLVAWLQTCEETFLSSILTDCSIEFMISCYEMFRILAAIFDKYTKCSYPPLIGLSISFDGLVNDTLISEWKEFFLPACHASIHNVAMKALLNEYPSVPEKLCYAISSAMQFVSREYIIENLFKNITSEMQKKKVVGDLFRFLNKIIFNGPVHFKLESYHILSKLSDFIEEFLCKNIEPESSEYEQLRLFPDELLENITKSHDVVLLILSKTEVSITNPLRGITDKDHQSSLLTYLLSWQLVIQVFKMASPSNRSLFANFFHKFGTLNELITFLCCIMKQSYIIEKIEEFKVTTLAFEDLQTVSFHLFDSAMNCMPALIRSWFSKLDRKDAAYVEKFTSSYITPNLLKKEFNKVTNYKQDLSNNMSVKALPVAREIIAKYSIEEMTMELVLTLPTNYPLSPVNVECGKRFGVSTAEWRQWMLQLTTFLSFQNGAVSDGLQMWKNNVNKRFEGVEECMVCFSIIHPSNYSLPTIACKTCKKKFHPVCLYKWFGTSGKSTCPLCRDQF
;
A
#
# COMPACT_ATOMS: atom_id res chain seq x y z
N LEU A 1 28.48 -20.88 35.86
CA LEU A 1 27.88 -21.84 36.81
C LEU A 1 26.72 -21.24 37.60
N ILE A 2 26.94 -20.20 38.43
CA ILE A 2 25.86 -19.55 39.23
C ILE A 2 24.74 -19.00 38.35
N LEU A 3 25.07 -18.34 37.24
CA LEU A 3 24.10 -17.86 36.24
C LEU A 3 23.22 -18.99 35.67
N THR A 4 23.80 -20.17 35.45
CA THR A 4 23.13 -21.37 34.92
C THR A 4 22.21 -22.00 35.97
N CYS A 5 22.57 -21.93 37.25
CA CYS A 5 21.74 -22.37 38.36
C CYS A 5 20.55 -21.41 38.59
N LEU A 6 20.71 -20.10 38.38
CA LEU A 6 19.64 -19.07 38.55
C LEU A 6 18.46 -19.21 37.60
N LEU A 7 18.57 -20.05 36.58
CA LEU A 7 17.48 -20.42 35.67
C LEU A 7 16.60 -21.56 36.22
N LYS A 8 17.02 -22.25 37.30
CA LYS A 8 16.25 -23.30 38.00
C LYS A 8 16.00 -22.85 39.46
N SER A 9 14.82 -22.26 39.71
CA SER A 9 14.52 -21.48 40.93
C SER A 9 14.53 -22.26 42.25
N THR A 10 14.45 -23.59 42.25
CA THR A 10 14.17 -24.40 43.44
C THR A 10 15.37 -24.73 44.34
N VAL A 11 16.61 -24.56 43.86
CA VAL A 11 17.84 -24.94 44.61
C VAL A 11 18.54 -23.75 45.27
N ILE A 12 18.21 -22.52 44.85
CA ILE A 12 18.97 -21.31 45.22
C ILE A 12 18.48 -20.64 46.51
N SER A 13 17.23 -20.91 46.93
CA SER A 13 16.62 -20.29 48.11
C SER A 13 17.41 -20.50 49.40
N GLU A 14 18.08 -21.66 49.56
CA GLU A 14 18.87 -21.98 50.76
C GLU A 14 20.23 -21.27 50.81
N TYR A 15 20.71 -20.71 49.70
CA TYR A 15 22.04 -20.09 49.60
C TYR A 15 21.99 -18.57 49.38
N ILE A 16 20.80 -17.94 49.41
CA ILE A 16 20.60 -16.52 49.14
C ILE A 16 21.49 -15.64 50.03
N SER A 17 21.59 -15.95 51.33
CA SER A 17 22.39 -15.13 52.26
C SER A 17 23.88 -15.11 51.91
N MET A 18 24.44 -16.24 51.46
CA MET A 18 25.85 -16.33 51.05
C MET A 18 26.05 -15.68 49.68
N LEU A 19 25.17 -15.97 48.73
CA LEU A 19 25.25 -15.46 47.36
C LEU A 19 25.06 -13.94 47.31
N ALA A 20 24.18 -13.37 48.13
CA ALA A 20 23.95 -11.94 48.19
C ALA A 20 25.24 -11.18 48.58
N SER A 21 25.93 -11.65 49.63
CA SER A 21 27.17 -11.03 50.10
C SER A 21 28.30 -11.16 49.07
N THR A 22 28.40 -12.29 48.36
CA THR A 22 29.44 -12.49 47.35
C THR A 22 29.16 -11.70 46.06
N ILE A 23 27.93 -11.75 45.54
CA ILE A 23 27.57 -11.13 44.25
C ILE A 23 27.51 -9.61 44.38
N LEU A 24 26.83 -9.08 45.42
CA LEU A 24 26.65 -7.65 45.59
C LEU A 24 27.89 -6.94 46.14
N ASN A 25 28.93 -7.67 46.57
CA ASN A 25 30.21 -7.08 46.94
C ASN A 25 31.19 -7.01 45.77
N SER A 26 30.79 -7.39 44.55
CA SER A 26 31.68 -7.41 43.36
C SER A 26 31.43 -6.24 42.39
N PHE A 27 30.67 -5.20 42.76
CA PHE A 27 30.38 -4.07 41.85
C PHE A 27 31.61 -3.33 41.30
N ASP A 28 32.74 -3.39 42.01
CA ASP A 28 33.99 -2.73 41.64
C ASP A 28 34.97 -3.63 40.86
N GLU A 29 34.49 -4.75 40.30
CA GLU A 29 35.30 -5.61 39.42
C GLU A 29 35.82 -4.83 38.20
N GLN A 30 37.11 -5.00 37.91
CA GLN A 30 37.83 -4.24 36.89
C GLN A 30 38.12 -5.09 35.65
N ASP A 31 38.12 -6.42 35.78
CA ASP A 31 38.42 -7.32 34.66
C ASP A 31 37.31 -7.30 33.60
N SER A 32 37.62 -6.70 32.45
CA SER A 32 36.72 -6.59 31.29
C SER A 32 36.14 -7.92 30.80
N THR A 33 36.81 -9.06 31.04
CA THR A 33 36.32 -10.38 30.63
C THR A 33 35.19 -10.91 31.51
N VAL A 34 35.07 -10.38 32.73
CA VAL A 34 34.12 -10.87 33.76
C VAL A 34 32.99 -9.87 34.03
N VAL A 35 33.20 -8.58 33.75
CA VAL A 35 32.22 -7.52 34.03
C VAL A 35 30.86 -7.77 33.37
N ARG A 36 30.81 -8.23 32.11
CA ARG A 36 29.52 -8.52 31.43
C ARG A 36 28.71 -9.63 32.12
N PRO A 37 29.24 -10.86 32.29
CA PRO A 37 28.49 -11.92 32.97
C PRO A 37 28.21 -11.59 34.45
N LEU A 38 29.02 -10.76 35.10
CA LEU A 38 28.77 -10.30 36.47
C LEU A 38 27.59 -9.33 36.55
N TRP A 39 27.48 -8.35 35.64
CA TRP A 39 26.33 -7.43 35.62
C TRP A 39 25.03 -8.15 35.25
N ASP A 40 25.08 -9.11 34.31
CA ASP A 40 23.95 -9.97 34.00
C ASP A 40 23.52 -10.78 35.24
N LEU A 41 24.50 -11.29 36.02
CA LEU A 41 24.26 -11.99 37.28
C LEU A 41 23.60 -11.10 38.34
N ILE A 42 24.13 -9.89 38.54
CA ILE A 42 23.61 -8.91 39.51
C ILE A 42 22.14 -8.57 39.18
N LEU A 43 21.83 -8.28 37.91
CA LEU A 43 20.48 -7.90 37.49
C LEU A 43 19.47 -9.05 37.60
N ILE A 44 19.85 -10.27 37.18
CA ILE A 44 18.98 -11.45 37.29
C ILE A 44 18.77 -11.82 38.77
N PHE A 45 19.81 -11.73 39.60
CA PHE A 45 19.72 -12.06 41.02
C PHE A 45 18.84 -11.07 41.79
N THR A 46 19.07 -9.76 41.59
CA THR A 46 18.32 -8.69 42.27
C THR A 46 16.86 -8.58 41.82
N SER A 47 16.54 -8.94 40.57
CA SER A 47 15.13 -9.00 40.12
C SER A 47 14.36 -10.20 40.70
N LYS A 48 14.99 -11.38 40.76
CA LYS A 48 14.34 -12.63 41.21
C LYS A 48 14.24 -12.78 42.74
N PHE A 49 15.20 -12.25 43.49
CA PHE A 49 15.32 -12.49 44.93
C PHE A 49 15.35 -11.17 45.73
N GLN A 50 14.20 -10.53 45.92
CA GLN A 50 14.10 -9.26 46.68
C GLN A 50 14.60 -9.36 48.12
N GLU A 51 14.57 -10.56 48.73
CA GLU A 51 15.08 -10.81 50.09
C GLU A 51 16.61 -10.66 50.20
N CYS A 52 17.35 -10.71 49.07
CA CYS A 52 18.81 -10.62 49.07
C CYS A 52 19.35 -9.36 49.74
N TRP A 53 18.59 -8.28 49.65
CA TRP A 53 18.93 -6.98 50.22
C TRP A 53 18.96 -6.96 51.75
N SER A 54 18.25 -7.89 52.40
CA SER A 54 18.23 -8.02 53.85
C SER A 54 19.49 -8.70 54.40
N HIS A 55 20.19 -9.46 53.54
CA HIS A 55 21.37 -10.26 53.88
C HIS A 55 22.71 -9.53 53.67
N VAL A 56 22.69 -8.29 53.16
CA VAL A 56 23.89 -7.49 52.90
C VAL A 56 23.72 -6.09 53.46
N ASN A 57 24.73 -5.59 54.16
CA ASN A 57 24.75 -4.19 54.56
C ASN A 57 25.06 -3.29 53.35
N VAL A 58 24.02 -2.87 52.63
CA VAL A 58 24.14 -2.12 51.37
C VAL A 58 24.98 -0.84 51.55
N ARG A 59 24.81 -0.13 52.68
CA ARG A 59 25.53 1.13 52.95
C ARG A 59 27.03 0.93 53.18
N LYS A 60 27.46 -0.25 53.65
CA LYS A 60 28.88 -0.55 53.90
C LYS A 60 29.55 -1.37 52.80
N ALA A 61 28.81 -2.29 52.16
CA ALA A 61 29.38 -3.27 51.24
C ALA A 61 29.11 -2.96 49.75
N VAL A 62 27.97 -2.32 49.43
CA VAL A 62 27.51 -2.20 48.04
C VAL A 62 27.68 -0.77 47.52
N PHE A 63 27.11 0.22 48.22
CA PHE A 63 27.14 1.61 47.79
C PHE A 63 28.54 2.21 47.67
N PRO A 64 29.47 2.02 48.63
CA PRO A 64 30.83 2.57 48.49
C PRO A 64 31.54 2.07 47.22
N LYS A 65 31.31 0.82 46.83
CA LYS A 65 31.87 0.22 45.62
C LYS A 65 31.20 0.74 44.36
N LEU A 66 29.87 0.87 44.38
CA LEU A 66 29.11 1.50 43.30
C LEU A 66 29.59 2.95 43.05
N TRP A 67 29.72 3.77 44.09
CA TRP A 67 30.22 5.15 43.99
C TRP A 67 31.62 5.19 43.39
N LYS A 68 32.52 4.35 43.91
CA LYS A 68 33.89 4.26 43.41
C LYS A 68 33.93 3.84 41.93
N MET A 69 33.09 2.90 41.52
CA MET A 69 32.98 2.47 40.13
C MET A 69 32.45 3.59 39.22
N LEU A 70 31.41 4.33 39.65
CA LEU A 70 30.84 5.43 38.87
C LEU A 70 31.84 6.59 38.72
N LYS A 71 32.53 6.97 39.79
CA LYS A 71 33.59 8.02 39.76
C LYS A 71 34.77 7.66 38.85
N ASN A 72 35.03 6.38 38.64
CA ASN A 72 36.10 5.89 37.75
C ASN A 72 35.56 5.43 36.37
N CYS A 73 34.37 5.87 35.96
CA CYS A 73 33.76 5.54 34.67
C CYS A 73 33.74 4.02 34.37
N GLY A 74 33.44 3.19 35.38
CA GLY A 74 33.38 1.73 35.20
C GLY A 74 34.72 1.07 34.87
N TYR A 75 35.84 1.74 35.18
CA TYR A 75 37.20 1.27 34.90
C TYR A 75 37.43 0.94 33.41
N GLY A 76 36.80 1.68 32.51
CA GLY A 76 36.87 1.46 31.05
C GLY A 76 35.77 0.56 30.49
N ASN A 77 34.90 -0.04 31.32
CA ASN A 77 33.80 -0.91 30.88
C ASN A 77 32.48 -0.16 30.67
N ILE A 78 32.54 1.06 30.11
CA ILE A 78 31.40 2.00 30.03
C ILE A 78 30.25 1.38 29.22
N THR A 79 30.54 0.77 28.08
CA THR A 79 29.56 0.16 27.17
C THR A 79 28.79 -1.02 27.76
N ILE A 80 29.32 -1.63 28.83
CA ILE A 80 28.70 -2.76 29.51
C ILE A 80 27.91 -2.31 30.75
N ILE A 81 28.47 -1.38 31.53
CA ILE A 81 27.95 -1.02 32.85
C ILE A 81 26.83 0.02 32.76
N TYR A 82 27.05 1.10 32.00
CA TYR A 82 26.20 2.29 32.02
C TYR A 82 24.78 2.07 31.43
N PRO A 83 24.58 1.25 30.39
CA PRO A 83 23.24 0.91 29.91
C PRO A 83 22.38 0.15 30.94
N ASN A 84 23.00 -0.48 31.93
CA ASN A 84 22.33 -1.32 32.92
C ASN A 84 21.95 -0.58 34.22
N LEU A 85 22.35 0.68 34.38
CA LEU A 85 22.17 1.44 35.62
C LEU A 85 20.70 1.70 35.96
N VAL A 86 19.87 2.04 34.97
CA VAL A 86 18.42 2.26 35.21
C VAL A 86 17.73 0.97 35.63
N LEU A 87 18.07 -0.15 35.00
CA LEU A 87 17.51 -1.45 35.34
C LEU A 87 17.92 -1.84 36.77
N PHE A 88 19.17 -1.60 37.15
CA PHE A 88 19.63 -1.79 38.53
C PHE A 88 18.87 -0.91 39.52
N LEU A 89 18.70 0.39 39.22
CA LEU A 89 17.92 1.32 40.04
C LEU A 89 16.46 0.83 40.23
N SER A 90 15.90 0.14 39.24
CA SER A 90 14.55 -0.43 39.34
C SER A 90 14.43 -1.65 40.25
N HIS A 91 15.54 -2.31 40.56
CA HIS A 91 15.57 -3.45 41.47
C HIS A 91 15.85 -3.07 42.92
N LEU A 92 16.14 -1.79 43.21
CA LEU A 92 16.42 -1.31 44.57
C LEU A 92 15.11 -1.07 45.36
N PRO A 93 14.91 -1.72 46.51
CA PRO A 93 13.77 -1.46 47.39
C PRO A 93 13.76 -0.03 47.93
N LYS A 94 12.57 0.52 48.12
CA LYS A 94 12.37 1.91 48.60
C LYS A 94 12.96 2.12 50.00
N GLU A 95 12.99 1.08 50.82
CA GLU A 95 13.55 1.06 52.18
C GLU A 95 15.07 1.29 52.17
N ILE A 96 15.75 0.84 51.12
CA ILE A 96 17.21 0.97 50.98
C ILE A 96 17.58 2.36 50.45
N VAL A 97 16.84 2.82 49.44
CA VAL A 97 16.98 4.18 48.90
C VAL A 97 16.72 5.22 50.00
N GLY A 98 15.71 4.96 50.84
CA GLY A 98 15.31 5.83 51.94
C GLY A 98 14.54 7.06 51.47
N ALA A 99 14.04 7.84 52.42
CA ALA A 99 13.28 9.07 52.15
C ALA A 99 14.18 10.33 52.08
N GLU A 100 15.48 10.18 52.32
CA GLU A 100 16.46 11.26 52.36
C GLU A 100 17.14 11.45 51.01
N ASN A 101 17.55 12.68 50.72
CA ASN A 101 18.19 13.05 49.46
C ASN A 101 19.62 12.48 49.29
N PHE A 102 20.17 11.86 50.33
CA PHE A 102 21.56 11.39 50.37
C PHE A 102 21.90 10.40 49.25
N PHE A 103 21.05 9.41 49.01
CA PHE A 103 21.30 8.42 47.95
C PHE A 103 21.33 9.08 46.56
N PHE A 104 20.34 9.93 46.27
CA PHE A 104 20.25 10.62 44.98
C PHE A 104 21.44 11.56 44.77
N ASN A 105 21.85 12.28 45.82
CA ASN A 105 23.04 13.12 45.79
C ASN A 105 24.29 12.33 45.45
N GLU A 106 24.60 11.28 46.22
CA GLU A 106 25.84 10.51 46.04
C GLU A 106 25.86 9.76 44.70
N PHE A 107 24.71 9.28 44.21
CA PHE A 107 24.63 8.61 42.91
C PHE A 107 24.89 9.57 41.75
N LEU A 108 24.15 10.69 41.70
CA LEU A 108 24.25 11.66 40.60
C LEU A 108 25.57 12.45 40.67
N SER A 109 26.06 12.77 41.87
CA SER A 109 27.37 13.41 42.04
C SER A 109 28.50 12.48 41.62
N SER A 110 28.43 11.18 41.93
CA SER A 110 29.45 10.21 41.48
C SER A 110 29.48 10.05 39.96
N LEU A 111 28.32 10.04 39.30
CA LEU A 111 28.22 10.05 37.84
C LEU A 111 28.81 11.33 37.23
N THR A 112 28.45 12.47 37.81
CA THR A 112 28.90 13.77 37.33
C THR A 112 30.41 13.91 37.52
N GLU A 113 30.93 13.59 38.72
CA GLU A 113 32.36 13.59 39.02
C GLU A 113 33.15 12.69 38.08
N GLY A 114 32.67 11.47 37.79
CA GLY A 114 33.32 10.58 36.83
C GLY A 114 33.38 11.17 35.43
N LEU A 115 32.28 11.78 34.97
CA LEU A 115 32.24 12.47 33.69
C LEU A 115 33.19 13.68 33.64
N LEU A 116 33.15 14.54 34.65
CA LEU A 116 33.96 15.77 34.69
C LEU A 116 35.46 15.47 34.74
N THR A 117 35.86 14.47 35.52
CA THR A 117 37.28 14.13 35.71
C THR A 117 37.90 13.42 34.50
N ASN A 118 37.10 12.72 33.68
CA ASN A 118 37.60 11.88 32.58
C ASN A 118 37.19 12.33 31.17
N ALA A 119 36.41 13.42 31.03
CA ALA A 119 35.87 13.88 29.74
C ALA A 119 36.93 14.12 28.65
N ASN A 120 38.15 14.52 29.02
CA ASN A 120 39.25 14.78 28.09
C ASN A 120 40.04 13.52 27.67
N VAL A 121 39.88 12.42 28.40
CA VAL A 121 40.67 11.18 28.21
C VAL A 121 39.85 10.09 27.52
N LEU A 122 38.53 10.11 27.70
CA LEU A 122 37.60 9.13 27.13
C LEU A 122 37.32 9.40 25.64
N LEU A 123 36.92 8.34 24.93
CA LEU A 123 36.47 8.46 23.54
C LEU A 123 35.15 9.27 23.48
N PRO A 124 34.92 10.05 22.41
CA PRO A 124 33.69 10.82 22.26
C PRO A 124 32.40 9.99 22.32
N ALA A 125 32.44 8.72 21.89
CA ALA A 125 31.31 7.81 21.98
C ALA A 125 30.99 7.43 23.44
N ASP A 126 32.01 7.22 24.26
CA ASP A 126 31.85 6.86 25.67
C ASP A 126 31.32 8.05 26.47
N VAL A 127 31.84 9.27 26.22
CA VAL A 127 31.34 10.50 26.84
C VAL A 127 29.85 10.70 26.54
N LYS A 128 29.42 10.48 25.28
CA LYS A 128 28.00 10.53 24.90
C LYS A 128 27.18 9.47 25.62
N LEU A 129 27.69 8.25 25.77
CA LEU A 129 27.00 7.18 26.49
C LEU A 129 26.82 7.52 27.98
N LEU A 130 27.85 8.07 28.63
CA LEU A 130 27.80 8.56 30.01
C LEU A 130 26.71 9.64 30.17
N ILE A 131 26.66 10.62 29.26
CA ILE A 131 25.65 11.69 29.27
C ILE A 131 24.24 11.11 29.10
N ASN A 132 24.04 10.15 28.19
CA ASN A 132 22.74 9.52 28.01
C ASN A 132 22.31 8.72 29.26
N SER A 133 23.21 7.94 29.85
CA SER A 133 22.93 7.17 31.07
C SER A 133 22.64 8.07 32.28
N TYR A 134 23.32 9.22 32.40
CA TYR A 134 22.96 10.23 33.40
C TYR A 134 21.52 10.70 33.21
N LYS A 135 21.14 11.09 31.98
CA LYS A 135 19.76 11.52 31.66
C LYS A 135 18.74 10.45 32.00
N GLU A 136 18.98 9.19 31.63
CA GLU A 136 18.01 8.11 31.87
C GLU A 136 17.87 7.79 33.36
N CYS A 137 18.97 7.82 34.13
CA CYS A 137 18.92 7.66 35.58
C CYS A 137 18.20 8.83 36.25
N PHE A 138 18.49 10.07 35.87
CA PHE A 138 17.83 11.26 36.38
C PHE A 138 16.32 11.23 36.11
N GLN A 139 15.94 10.90 34.87
CA GLN A 139 14.55 10.76 34.44
C GLN A 139 13.82 9.68 35.26
N TYR A 140 14.43 8.51 35.46
CA TYR A 140 13.87 7.46 36.29
C TYR A 140 13.66 7.91 37.75
N MET A 141 14.68 8.56 38.36
CA MET A 141 14.61 9.05 39.73
C MET A 141 13.54 10.13 39.92
N LEU A 142 13.41 11.04 38.96
CA LEU A 142 12.39 12.09 38.97
C LEU A 142 10.98 11.47 38.92
N LEU A 143 10.74 10.52 38.01
CA LEU A 143 9.45 9.84 37.87
C LEU A 143 9.00 9.12 39.14
N GLN A 144 9.91 8.40 39.80
CA GLN A 144 9.59 7.65 41.02
C GLN A 144 9.23 8.58 42.20
N ASN A 145 9.62 9.85 42.13
CA ASN A 145 9.49 10.82 43.21
C ASN A 145 8.66 12.06 42.84
N ILE A 146 7.87 12.03 41.76
CA ILE A 146 7.03 13.18 41.34
C ILE A 146 6.11 13.64 42.49
N THR A 147 5.57 12.70 43.27
CA THR A 147 4.67 12.98 44.40
C THR A 147 5.39 13.39 45.69
N ASN A 148 6.72 13.26 45.76
CA ASN A 148 7.51 13.64 46.93
C ASN A 148 8.16 15.00 46.69
N GLU A 149 7.47 16.08 47.06
CA GLU A 149 7.91 17.46 46.77
C GLU A 149 9.32 17.78 47.27
N LYS A 150 9.75 17.22 48.41
CA LYS A 150 11.09 17.46 48.96
C LYS A 150 12.18 16.89 48.05
N VAL A 151 12.00 15.65 47.57
CA VAL A 151 12.96 14.99 46.68
C VAL A 151 12.87 15.56 45.27
N LYS A 152 11.65 15.84 44.77
CA LYS A 152 11.40 16.49 43.48
C LYS A 152 12.13 17.84 43.39
N ASN A 153 11.91 18.72 44.38
CA ASN A 153 12.51 20.05 44.37
C ASN A 153 14.03 19.99 44.50
N TYR A 154 14.57 19.04 45.27
CA TYR A 154 16.01 18.81 45.36
C TYR A 154 16.62 18.34 44.04
N LEU A 155 15.99 17.37 43.36
CA LEU A 155 16.46 16.87 42.06
C LEU A 155 16.47 17.99 41.00
N LEU A 156 15.48 18.88 41.02
CA LEU A 156 15.37 19.99 40.07
C LEU A 156 16.26 21.17 40.45
N ASN A 157 16.08 21.76 41.63
CA ASN A 157 16.70 23.03 41.98
C ASN A 157 18.15 22.90 42.44
N ASP A 158 18.55 21.75 42.98
CA ASP A 158 19.92 21.54 43.44
C ASP A 158 20.71 20.69 42.42
N GLN A 159 20.24 19.49 42.09
CA GLN A 159 21.01 18.56 41.23
C GLN A 159 21.03 19.00 39.76
N LEU A 160 19.87 19.19 39.13
CA LEU A 160 19.80 19.60 37.73
C LEU A 160 20.44 20.99 37.53
N HIS A 161 20.17 21.95 38.42
CA HIS A 161 20.80 23.27 38.39
C HIS A 161 22.33 23.18 38.48
N SER A 162 22.87 22.46 39.47
CA SER A 162 24.31 22.30 39.67
C SER A 162 24.98 21.62 38.47
N THR A 163 24.39 20.55 37.95
CA THR A 163 24.89 19.87 36.75
C THR A 163 24.87 20.80 35.55
N LEU A 164 23.77 21.51 35.28
CA LEU A 164 23.70 22.48 34.19
C LEU A 164 24.80 23.54 34.33
N GLN A 165 24.98 24.14 35.51
CA GLN A 165 26.04 25.13 35.75
C GLN A 165 27.43 24.57 35.47
N GLN A 166 27.73 23.33 35.87
CA GLN A 166 29.02 22.69 35.60
C GLN A 166 29.23 22.45 34.10
N PHE A 167 28.21 22.00 33.37
CA PHE A 167 28.27 21.81 31.91
C PHE A 167 28.42 23.13 31.14
N PHE A 168 27.82 24.23 31.63
CA PHE A 168 27.94 25.55 31.00
C PHE A 168 29.28 26.24 31.29
N ASN A 169 29.90 25.98 32.45
CA ASN A 169 31.11 26.67 32.89
C ASN A 169 32.42 25.96 32.52
N LEU A 170 32.39 24.65 32.22
CA LEU A 170 33.60 23.87 31.92
C LEU A 170 33.91 23.87 30.42
N LYS A 171 35.07 24.44 30.04
CA LYS A 171 35.55 24.50 28.65
C LYS A 171 35.71 23.12 28.00
N GLU A 172 35.96 22.10 28.80
CA GLU A 172 36.26 20.72 28.37
C GLU A 172 35.01 19.99 27.87
N LEU A 173 33.84 20.35 28.38
CA LEU A 173 32.54 19.81 27.96
C LEU A 173 31.89 20.60 26.83
N ALA A 174 32.49 21.74 26.43
CA ALA A 174 31.96 22.60 25.37
C ALA A 174 31.75 21.83 24.05
N SER A 175 32.64 20.87 23.74
CA SER A 175 32.56 20.02 22.55
C SER A 175 31.37 19.06 22.54
N TYR A 176 30.80 18.74 23.70
CA TYR A 176 29.65 17.86 23.87
C TYR A 176 28.34 18.60 24.15
N GLY A 177 28.36 19.94 24.15
CA GLY A 177 27.20 20.77 24.45
C GLY A 177 25.99 20.42 23.60
N SER A 178 26.13 20.29 22.28
CA SER A 178 25.02 19.93 21.38
C SER A 178 24.33 18.61 21.75
N PHE A 179 25.11 17.60 22.13
CA PHE A 179 24.57 16.30 22.52
C PHE A 179 23.88 16.36 23.88
N PHE A 180 24.48 17.06 24.85
CA PHE A 180 23.87 17.29 26.16
C PHE A 180 22.52 18.02 26.04
N PHE A 181 22.46 19.06 25.21
CA PHE A 181 21.24 19.79 24.90
C PHE A 181 20.16 18.94 24.25
N MET A 182 20.55 18.05 23.33
CA MET A 182 19.63 17.08 22.75
C MET A 182 19.04 16.16 23.84
N GLN A 183 19.85 15.71 24.82
CA GLN A 183 19.36 14.91 25.94
C GLN A 183 18.40 15.67 26.87
N LEU A 184 18.62 16.96 27.11
CA LEU A 184 17.66 17.81 27.84
C LEU A 184 16.33 17.93 27.09
N ASN A 185 16.35 18.06 25.76
CA ASN A 185 15.13 18.08 24.97
C ASN A 185 14.37 16.74 25.03
N TYR A 186 15.09 15.62 25.03
CA TYR A 186 14.47 14.30 25.24
C TYR A 186 13.81 14.20 26.62
N LEU A 187 14.42 14.74 27.67
CA LEU A 187 13.82 14.81 29.01
C LEU A 187 12.52 15.62 29.00
N ILE A 188 12.52 16.81 28.37
CA ILE A 188 11.33 17.67 28.26
C ILE A 188 10.22 16.97 27.47
N SER A 189 10.56 16.40 26.32
CA SER A 189 9.60 15.67 25.46
C SER A 189 9.01 14.47 26.18
N PHE A 190 9.83 13.78 26.97
CA PHE A 190 9.39 12.69 27.81
C PHE A 190 8.40 13.15 28.89
N ILE A 191 8.66 14.25 29.58
CA ILE A 191 7.74 14.82 30.59
C ILE A 191 6.40 15.20 29.93
N LYS A 192 6.42 15.81 28.74
CA LYS A 192 5.20 16.12 27.96
C LYS A 192 4.37 14.89 27.59
N SER A 193 5.02 13.74 27.36
CA SER A 193 4.34 12.50 26.94
C SER A 193 3.55 11.80 28.05
N LYS A 194 3.70 12.20 29.32
CA LYS A 194 3.01 11.58 30.45
C LYS A 194 1.72 12.34 30.78
N SER A 195 0.56 11.74 30.50
CA SER A 195 -0.76 12.36 30.65
C SER A 195 -1.35 12.20 32.08
N SER A 196 -0.73 12.82 33.09
CA SER A 196 -1.33 12.97 34.43
C SER A 196 -1.33 14.44 34.88
N TYR A 197 -2.30 14.82 35.71
CA TYR A 197 -2.79 16.19 35.97
C TYR A 197 -1.82 17.25 36.56
N ASP A 198 -0.50 17.05 36.50
CA ASP A 198 0.49 17.95 37.11
C ASP A 198 1.76 18.16 36.25
N THR A 199 1.73 17.70 34.98
CA THR A 199 2.90 17.79 34.08
C THR A 199 3.23 19.21 33.64
N ASN A 200 2.25 20.11 33.58
CA ASN A 200 2.50 21.51 33.24
C ASN A 200 3.28 22.24 34.35
N GLN A 201 2.99 21.96 35.61
CA GLN A 201 3.72 22.56 36.74
C GLN A 201 5.14 22.02 36.81
N LEU A 202 5.33 20.70 36.68
CA LEU A 202 6.67 20.09 36.62
C LEU A 202 7.50 20.61 35.43
N LEU A 203 6.86 20.83 34.29
CA LEU A 203 7.52 21.38 33.10
C LEU A 203 7.97 22.83 33.34
N ASN A 204 7.13 23.63 34.00
CA ASN A 204 7.47 24.99 34.40
C ASN A 204 8.63 25.02 35.42
N ASP A 205 8.65 24.11 36.39
CA ASP A 205 9.74 23.99 37.36
C ASP A 205 11.08 23.66 36.66
N VAL A 206 11.08 22.71 35.72
CA VAL A 206 12.26 22.37 34.90
C VAL A 206 12.73 23.55 34.06
N TRP A 207 11.80 24.27 33.40
CA TRP A 207 12.13 25.45 32.61
C TRP A 207 12.66 26.60 33.45
N SER A 208 12.12 26.81 34.64
CA SER A 208 12.62 27.81 35.59
C SER A 208 14.07 27.53 35.97
N VAL A 209 14.43 26.29 36.24
CA VAL A 209 15.81 25.90 36.56
C VAL A 209 16.74 26.17 35.37
N ILE A 210 16.34 25.80 34.15
CA ILE A 210 17.13 26.05 32.93
C ILE A 210 17.31 27.56 32.71
N SER A 211 16.23 28.33 32.85
CA SER A 211 16.25 29.78 32.70
C SER A 211 17.18 30.45 33.71
N ASN A 212 17.15 30.03 34.98
CA ASN A 212 17.99 30.59 36.04
C ASN A 212 19.49 30.34 35.82
N VAL A 213 19.86 29.26 35.13
CA VAL A 213 21.26 28.97 34.77
C VAL A 213 21.70 29.77 33.54
N VAL A 214 20.80 29.97 32.57
CA VAL A 214 21.10 30.63 31.29
C VAL A 214 21.03 32.16 31.40
N ILE A 215 20.13 32.70 32.23
CA ILE A 215 19.87 34.12 32.44
C ILE A 215 20.28 34.48 33.87
N PRO A 216 21.44 35.12 34.12
CA PRO A 216 21.86 35.46 35.47
C PRO A 216 20.91 36.51 36.10
N PRO A 217 20.69 36.51 37.43
CA PRO A 217 19.54 37.18 38.04
C PRO A 217 19.55 38.72 38.03
N ASN A 218 20.55 39.42 37.48
CA ASN A 218 20.63 40.88 37.59
C ASN A 218 21.31 41.55 36.37
N SER A 219 20.56 41.82 35.29
CA SER A 219 20.68 43.01 34.41
C SER A 219 19.67 42.98 33.24
N GLN A 220 19.23 44.15 32.77
CA GLN A 220 18.43 44.31 31.53
C GLN A 220 19.17 43.81 30.26
N ASP A 221 20.50 43.66 30.34
CA ASP A 221 21.35 43.01 29.33
C ASP A 221 21.33 41.48 29.41
N ALA A 222 20.65 40.86 30.38
CA ALA A 222 20.72 39.42 30.62
C ALA A 222 19.99 38.58 29.56
N LEU A 223 18.89 39.09 28.99
CA LEU A 223 18.20 38.46 27.84
C LEU A 223 19.09 38.52 26.59
N LEU A 224 19.68 39.69 26.31
CA LEU A 224 20.62 39.89 25.22
C LEU A 224 21.88 39.03 25.39
N CYS A 225 22.41 38.91 26.61
CA CYS A 225 23.58 38.09 26.94
C CYS A 225 23.26 36.59 26.86
N GLY A 226 22.05 36.16 27.23
CA GLY A 226 21.55 34.79 27.04
C GLY A 226 21.41 34.44 25.56
N PHE A 227 20.80 35.32 24.76
CA PHE A 227 20.70 35.16 23.31
C PHE A 227 22.08 35.17 22.64
N CYS A 228 22.98 36.09 23.00
CA CYS A 228 24.34 36.16 22.47
C CYS A 228 25.20 34.96 22.89
N LYS A 229 25.04 34.41 24.11
CA LYS A 229 25.76 33.20 24.55
C LYS A 229 25.27 31.94 23.83
N ILE A 230 23.97 31.82 23.58
CA ILE A 230 23.39 30.71 22.82
C ILE A 230 23.74 30.85 21.33
N ALA A 231 23.67 32.06 20.77
CA ALA A 231 23.97 32.35 19.36
C ALA A 231 25.47 32.30 19.01
N ASN A 232 26.37 32.66 19.94
CA ASN A 232 27.83 32.52 19.78
C ASN A 232 28.37 31.14 20.13
N SER A 233 27.56 30.25 20.71
CA SER A 233 27.95 28.84 20.82
C SER A 233 27.93 28.23 19.42
N SER A 234 29.02 27.59 19.01
CA SER A 234 29.20 26.97 17.68
C SER A 234 28.27 25.77 17.41
N TYR A 235 27.22 25.58 18.21
CA TYR A 235 26.39 24.38 18.28
C TYR A 235 24.93 24.71 17.94
N ARG A 236 24.66 24.82 16.64
CA ARG A 236 23.34 25.08 16.04
C ARG A 236 22.40 23.86 16.16
N ASN A 237 21.23 24.04 16.78
CA ASN A 237 19.88 23.93 16.17
C ASN A 237 18.77 23.46 17.15
N ASP A 238 18.99 22.50 18.04
CA ASP A 238 17.85 21.87 18.73
C ASP A 238 17.43 22.58 20.03
N PHE A 239 18.37 22.93 20.92
CA PHE A 239 18.03 23.66 22.15
C PHE A 239 17.66 25.12 21.88
N HIS A 240 18.28 25.75 20.88
CA HIS A 240 17.89 27.08 20.43
C HIS A 240 16.42 27.10 20.00
N ASN A 241 15.98 26.14 19.20
CA ASN A 241 14.58 26.07 18.75
C ASN A 241 13.58 25.83 19.90
N VAL A 242 13.91 25.00 20.89
CA VAL A 242 13.00 24.69 22.02
C VAL A 242 12.96 25.82 23.05
N PHE A 243 14.12 26.42 23.36
CA PHE A 243 14.20 27.60 24.22
C PHE A 243 13.44 28.78 23.58
N MET A 244 13.66 29.04 22.29
CA MET A 244 12.95 30.08 21.54
C MET A 244 11.44 29.84 21.50
N LYS A 245 10.99 28.59 21.28
CA LYS A 245 9.56 28.25 21.32
C LYS A 245 8.94 28.57 22.69
N TRP A 246 9.62 28.22 23.78
CA TRP A 246 9.14 28.55 25.13
C TRP A 246 9.14 30.06 25.40
N THR A 247 10.18 30.80 24.97
CA THR A 247 10.23 32.27 25.09
C THR A 247 9.13 32.95 24.28
N ILE A 248 8.84 32.44 23.08
CA ILE A 248 7.74 32.92 22.25
C ILE A 248 6.38 32.56 22.88
N GLU A 249 6.22 31.39 23.48
CA GLU A 249 4.94 31.00 24.10
C GLU A 249 4.64 31.76 25.41
N ASN A 250 5.68 32.19 26.15
CA ASN A 250 5.52 32.73 27.52
C ASN A 250 5.99 34.19 27.70
N CYS A 251 6.68 34.76 26.72
CA CYS A 251 7.18 36.16 26.74
C CYS A 251 6.80 36.95 25.46
N PHE A 252 5.87 36.45 24.63
CA PHE A 252 5.49 37.06 23.34
C PHE A 252 5.06 38.53 23.43
N ASP A 253 4.23 38.82 24.43
CA ASP A 253 3.60 40.13 24.57
C ASP A 253 4.66 41.19 24.92
N ASP A 254 5.67 40.84 25.71
CA ASP A 254 6.78 41.76 26.04
C ASP A 254 7.73 42.02 24.85
N ILE A 255 7.77 41.11 23.86
CA ILE A 255 8.62 41.20 22.67
C ILE A 255 7.95 42.05 21.56
N MET A 256 6.63 41.98 21.42
CA MET A 256 5.89 42.59 20.30
C MET A 256 5.61 44.09 20.44
N TYR A 257 5.62 44.63 21.66
CA TYR A 257 5.39 46.07 21.90
C TYR A 257 6.67 46.93 21.82
N HIS A 258 7.82 46.33 21.45
CA HIS A 258 9.05 47.07 21.25
C HIS A 258 9.21 47.48 19.77
N ASP A 259 9.24 48.79 19.50
CA ASP A 259 9.42 49.41 18.18
C ASP A 259 10.73 48.96 17.45
N ASP A 260 11.64 48.30 18.17
CA ASP A 260 12.90 47.82 17.63
C ASP A 260 12.75 46.56 16.77
N VAL A 261 11.67 45.77 16.86
CA VAL A 261 11.56 44.50 16.11
C VAL A 261 11.48 44.71 14.59
N LEU A 262 10.72 45.70 14.11
CA LEU A 262 10.64 46.05 12.69
C LEU A 262 11.93 46.71 12.18
N THR A 263 12.58 47.49 13.04
CA THR A 263 13.89 48.10 12.75
C THR A 263 14.99 47.02 12.66
N ILE A 264 14.94 46.00 13.51
CA ILE A 264 15.80 44.82 13.50
C ILE A 264 15.57 43.95 12.24
N LEU A 265 14.33 43.83 11.75
CA LEU A 265 14.00 43.15 10.49
C LEU A 265 14.47 43.88 9.22
N SER A 266 14.76 45.18 9.34
CA SER A 266 15.14 46.05 8.21
C SER A 266 16.65 46.26 8.03
N TYR A 267 17.50 45.72 8.92
CA TYR A 267 18.95 45.88 8.81
C TYR A 267 19.55 45.02 7.69
N PRO A 268 20.09 45.62 6.62
CA PRO A 268 20.67 44.87 5.51
C PRO A 268 22.11 44.48 5.89
N GLY A 269 22.40 43.17 5.99
CA GLY A 269 23.80 42.74 6.07
C GLY A 269 24.11 41.35 6.61
N HIS A 270 23.17 40.60 7.20
CA HIS A 270 23.48 39.30 7.79
C HIS A 270 22.74 38.13 7.12
N GLU A 271 23.46 37.31 6.35
CA GLU A 271 22.97 36.06 5.75
C GLU A 271 22.37 35.08 6.79
N ALA A 272 22.78 35.18 8.06
CA ALA A 272 22.22 34.42 9.17
C ALA A 272 20.79 34.86 9.57
N PHE A 273 20.46 36.13 9.30
CA PHE A 273 19.18 36.75 9.68
C PHE A 273 18.09 36.50 8.62
N ASP A 274 18.46 36.39 7.34
CA ASP A 274 17.59 35.92 6.26
C ASP A 274 17.15 34.45 6.47
N GLY A 275 18.01 33.62 7.06
CA GLY A 275 17.68 32.25 7.49
C GLY A 275 16.78 32.22 8.74
N PHE A 276 16.89 33.22 9.62
CA PHE A 276 16.11 33.38 10.84
C PHE A 276 14.65 33.67 10.53
N CYS A 277 14.32 34.64 9.68
CA CYS A 277 12.93 34.98 9.34
C CYS A 277 12.17 33.79 8.70
N PHE A 278 12.86 33.00 7.87
CA PHE A 278 12.28 31.83 7.19
C PHE A 278 12.10 30.62 8.13
N LYS A 279 13.09 30.36 9.01
CA LYS A 279 13.02 29.28 10.00
C LYS A 279 12.01 29.60 11.11
N LEU A 280 11.92 30.87 11.51
CA LEU A 280 10.92 31.41 12.41
C LEU A 280 9.52 31.28 11.80
N ALA A 281 9.31 31.60 10.51
CA ALA A 281 8.04 31.37 9.83
C ALA A 281 7.66 29.87 9.79
N LYS A 282 8.62 28.99 9.45
CA LYS A 282 8.43 27.53 9.42
C LYS A 282 8.07 26.94 10.80
N ASP A 283 8.75 27.38 11.86
CA ASP A 283 8.55 26.87 13.22
C ASP A 283 7.31 27.48 13.90
N LEU A 284 6.97 28.76 13.64
CA LEU A 284 5.78 29.43 14.18
C LEU A 284 4.46 28.96 13.56
N LEU A 285 4.47 28.51 12.30
CA LEU A 285 3.31 27.90 11.64
C LEU A 285 2.82 26.62 12.35
N SER A 286 3.64 26.04 13.25
CA SER A 286 3.29 24.87 14.04
C SER A 286 2.57 25.17 15.36
N VAL A 287 2.53 26.42 15.83
CA VAL A 287 2.08 26.76 17.20
C VAL A 287 0.92 27.77 17.22
N GLU A 288 0.95 28.85 16.43
CA GLU A 288 -0.14 29.85 16.37
C GLU A 288 -0.29 30.50 14.98
N TYR A 289 -0.70 29.70 13.99
CA TYR A 289 -0.86 30.04 12.56
C TYR A 289 -1.57 31.38 12.27
N TRP A 290 -2.56 31.78 13.06
CA TRP A 290 -3.41 32.94 12.76
C TRP A 290 -2.75 34.30 13.07
N LYS A 291 -1.82 34.37 14.03
CA LYS A 291 -1.16 35.63 14.42
C LYS A 291 -0.13 36.10 13.39
N LEU A 292 0.65 35.18 12.79
CA LEU A 292 1.62 35.53 11.73
C LEU A 292 0.98 35.73 10.36
N LYS A 293 -0.13 35.04 10.08
CA LYS A 293 -0.85 35.17 8.83
C LYS A 293 -1.21 36.64 8.55
N ASN A 294 -1.72 37.37 9.53
CA ASN A 294 -2.03 38.81 9.38
C ASN A 294 -0.79 39.67 9.07
N VAL A 295 0.39 39.33 9.62
CA VAL A 295 1.64 40.07 9.38
C VAL A 295 2.15 39.81 7.96
N LEU A 296 2.15 38.55 7.52
CA LEU A 296 2.56 38.14 6.16
C LEU A 296 1.55 38.57 5.09
N GLU A 297 0.26 38.59 5.40
CA GLU A 297 -0.79 39.12 4.52
C GLU A 297 -0.67 40.64 4.36
N ASN A 298 -0.29 41.40 5.40
CA ASN A 298 0.00 42.83 5.29
C ASN A 298 1.24 43.12 4.42
N PHE A 299 2.26 42.26 4.46
CA PHE A 299 3.40 42.32 3.54
C PHE A 299 2.95 42.16 2.07
N VAL A 300 1.91 41.35 1.82
CA VAL A 300 1.32 41.13 0.49
C VAL A 300 0.36 42.24 0.02
N LEU A 301 -0.13 43.06 0.94
CA LEU A 301 -1.14 44.07 0.63
C LEU A 301 -0.51 45.40 0.17
N ASN A 302 0.73 45.70 0.58
CA ASN A 302 1.42 46.99 0.39
C ASN A 302 2.79 46.85 -0.31
N TYR A 303 2.83 46.35 -1.56
CA TYR A 303 4.09 46.16 -2.28
C TYR A 303 4.68 47.43 -2.92
N GLU A 304 5.94 47.73 -2.58
CA GLU A 304 6.85 48.70 -3.23
C GLU A 304 7.99 47.97 -4.01
N GLU A 305 8.79 48.68 -4.83
CA GLU A 305 9.89 48.11 -5.65
C GLU A 305 10.90 47.27 -4.83
N HIS A 306 11.20 47.66 -3.60
CA HIS A 306 12.13 46.94 -2.73
C HIS A 306 11.65 45.51 -2.37
N GLN A 307 10.34 45.25 -2.39
CA GLN A 307 9.77 43.94 -2.07
C GLN A 307 9.84 42.98 -3.28
N ILE A 308 9.85 43.52 -4.50
CA ILE A 308 10.10 42.75 -5.73
C ILE A 308 11.56 42.27 -5.74
N GLU A 309 12.52 43.14 -5.39
CA GLU A 309 13.93 42.76 -5.26
C GLU A 309 14.15 41.69 -4.19
N LEU A 310 13.47 41.79 -3.04
CA LEU A 310 13.52 40.77 -2.00
C LEU A 310 12.98 39.43 -2.50
N PHE A 311 11.85 39.43 -3.20
CA PHE A 311 11.26 38.22 -3.76
C PHE A 311 12.13 37.59 -4.84
N GLN A 312 12.76 38.42 -5.68
CA GLN A 312 13.76 37.97 -6.66
C GLN A 312 14.97 37.34 -5.98
N LYS A 313 15.48 37.95 -4.90
CA LYS A 313 16.58 37.40 -4.10
C LYS A 313 16.19 36.07 -3.48
N LEU A 314 14.95 35.91 -3.00
CA LEU A 314 14.43 34.64 -2.47
C LEU A 314 14.36 33.54 -3.54
N ILE A 315 13.80 33.82 -4.71
CA ILE A 315 13.78 32.88 -5.85
C ILE A 315 15.21 32.50 -6.25
N ARG A 316 16.14 33.46 -6.28
CA ARG A 316 17.54 33.20 -6.67
C ARG A 316 18.30 32.37 -5.64
N THR A 317 18.13 32.62 -4.33
CA THR A 317 18.97 32.05 -3.27
C THR A 317 18.44 30.75 -2.65
N ARG A 318 17.14 30.46 -2.72
CA ARG A 318 16.51 29.33 -1.99
C ARG A 318 16.26 28.10 -2.85
N SER A 319 16.11 26.94 -2.22
CA SER A 319 15.76 25.69 -2.91
C SER A 319 14.31 25.69 -3.40
N ALA A 320 13.98 24.85 -4.39
CA ALA A 320 12.62 24.73 -4.93
C ALA A 320 11.59 24.31 -3.86
N ASN A 321 11.97 23.44 -2.92
CA ASN A 321 11.10 22.98 -1.83
C ASN A 321 10.79 24.11 -0.82
N GLU A 322 11.78 24.95 -0.51
CA GLU A 322 11.58 26.11 0.35
C GLU A 322 10.66 27.13 -0.33
N LEU A 323 10.88 27.38 -1.63
CA LEU A 323 10.02 28.27 -2.40
C LEU A 323 8.56 27.76 -2.45
N HIS A 324 8.34 26.46 -2.65
CA HIS A 324 7.00 25.86 -2.66
C HIS A 324 6.29 26.07 -1.32
N TYR A 325 6.96 25.81 -0.21
CA TYR A 325 6.40 26.02 1.13
C TYR A 325 6.02 27.49 1.36
N PHE A 326 6.90 28.41 0.98
CA PHE A 326 6.65 29.84 1.11
C PHE A 326 5.45 30.31 0.27
N LEU A 327 5.38 29.89 -1.00
CA LEU A 327 4.28 30.25 -1.90
C LEU A 327 2.95 29.65 -1.46
N SER A 328 2.94 28.47 -0.84
CA SER A 328 1.73 27.85 -0.30
C SER A 328 1.00 28.69 0.75
N ILE A 329 1.72 29.57 1.45
CA ILE A 329 1.15 30.51 2.43
C ILE A 329 0.26 31.54 1.72
N PHE A 330 0.60 31.91 0.49
CA PHE A 330 -0.04 32.97 -0.28
C PHE A 330 -1.05 32.46 -1.31
N GLN A 331 -1.28 31.14 -1.40
CA GLN A 331 -2.08 30.49 -2.45
C GLN A 331 -3.52 31.02 -2.58
N LYS A 332 -4.07 31.69 -1.54
CA LYS A 332 -5.41 32.30 -1.56
C LYS A 332 -5.44 33.80 -1.89
N HIS A 333 -4.30 34.43 -2.12
CA HIS A 333 -4.21 35.88 -2.35
C HIS A 333 -4.24 36.24 -3.84
N LYS A 334 -5.27 36.99 -4.25
CA LYS A 334 -5.49 37.47 -5.64
C LYS A 334 -4.37 38.33 -6.26
N ARG A 335 -3.34 38.69 -5.49
CA ARG A 335 -2.21 39.54 -5.94
C ARG A 335 -0.91 38.77 -6.12
N LEU A 336 -0.88 37.48 -5.75
CA LEU A 336 0.30 36.62 -5.88
C LEU A 336 0.71 36.49 -7.36
N ASP A 337 -0.26 36.28 -8.25
CA ASP A 337 -0.02 36.12 -9.68
C ASP A 337 0.69 37.34 -10.27
N LYS A 338 0.21 38.56 -9.96
CA LYS A 338 0.84 39.82 -10.42
C LYS A 338 2.28 39.99 -9.93
N LEU A 339 2.58 39.55 -8.71
CA LEU A 339 3.95 39.58 -8.17
C LEU A 339 4.84 38.57 -8.89
N LEU A 340 4.36 37.34 -9.08
CA LEU A 340 5.08 36.29 -9.80
C LEU A 340 5.36 36.69 -11.25
N ASN A 341 4.41 37.32 -11.94
CA ASN A 341 4.59 37.78 -13.32
C ASN A 341 5.64 38.88 -13.49
N LYS A 342 5.78 39.78 -12.51
CA LYS A 342 6.88 40.76 -12.50
C LYS A 342 8.24 40.11 -12.21
N CYS A 343 8.25 38.98 -11.50
CA CYS A 343 9.46 38.19 -11.27
C CYS A 343 9.88 37.39 -12.51
N PHE A 344 8.93 36.83 -13.28
CA PHE A 344 9.23 36.00 -14.46
C PHE A 344 9.89 36.75 -15.61
N SER A 345 9.56 38.03 -15.84
CA SER A 345 10.13 38.83 -16.94
C SER A 345 11.64 39.11 -16.85
N LEU A 346 12.32 38.66 -15.78
CA LEU A 346 13.72 38.99 -15.48
C LEU A 346 14.57 37.75 -15.10
N ILE A 347 14.01 36.54 -15.18
CA ILE A 347 14.71 35.29 -14.81
C ILE A 347 15.18 34.60 -16.10
N ILE A 348 16.50 34.54 -16.29
CA ILE A 348 17.12 33.78 -17.38
C ILE A 348 16.95 32.27 -17.08
N VAL A 349 16.39 31.56 -18.05
CA VAL A 349 15.75 30.25 -17.93
C VAL A 349 16.73 29.12 -17.56
N GLU A 350 18.01 29.20 -17.94
CA GLU A 350 18.94 28.06 -17.84
C GLU A 350 19.32 27.62 -16.41
N ASN A 351 19.27 28.50 -15.40
CA ASN A 351 19.72 28.19 -14.02
C ASN A 351 18.59 28.09 -12.97
N PHE A 352 17.34 28.35 -13.34
CA PHE A 352 16.22 28.48 -12.39
C PHE A 352 14.99 27.64 -12.73
N THR A 353 15.09 26.71 -13.69
CA THR A 353 13.97 25.92 -14.23
C THR A 353 13.06 25.29 -13.17
N ASP A 354 13.64 24.61 -12.16
CA ASP A 354 12.85 23.96 -11.10
C ASP A 354 12.10 24.97 -10.23
N LYS A 355 12.71 26.12 -9.97
CA LYS A 355 12.10 27.19 -9.17
C LYS A 355 11.02 27.93 -9.95
N LEU A 356 11.23 28.09 -11.26
CA LEU A 356 10.26 28.65 -12.18
C LEU A 356 9.02 27.75 -12.28
N CYS A 357 9.20 26.43 -12.46
CA CYS A 357 8.10 25.46 -12.44
C CYS A 357 7.32 25.48 -11.11
N VAL A 358 8.01 25.57 -9.97
CA VAL A 358 7.33 25.72 -8.66
C VAL A 358 6.49 26.98 -8.63
N ALA A 359 7.02 28.11 -9.09
CA ALA A 359 6.28 29.37 -9.10
C ALA A 359 5.09 29.36 -10.07
N ILE A 360 5.22 28.75 -11.25
CA ILE A 360 4.13 28.57 -12.22
C ILE A 360 2.97 27.78 -11.58
N GLY A 361 3.27 26.75 -10.79
CA GLY A 361 2.26 25.93 -10.12
C GLY A 361 1.37 26.66 -9.10
N PHE A 362 1.66 27.92 -8.77
CA PHE A 362 0.84 28.76 -7.87
C PHE A 362 0.02 29.83 -8.60
N LEU A 363 0.13 29.94 -9.94
CA LEU A 363 -0.68 30.85 -10.74
C LEU A 363 -2.13 30.37 -10.81
N ASN A 364 -3.10 31.26 -10.61
CA ASN A 364 -4.53 30.94 -10.65
C ASN A 364 -5.30 31.76 -11.71
N GLU A 365 -4.71 32.82 -12.27
CA GLU A 365 -5.29 33.65 -13.33
C GLU A 365 -4.88 33.11 -14.72
N VAL A 366 -5.86 32.58 -15.46
CA VAL A 366 -5.66 32.04 -16.83
C VAL A 366 -5.01 33.04 -17.77
N SER A 367 -5.31 34.34 -17.63
CA SER A 367 -4.70 35.40 -18.46
C SER A 367 -3.18 35.47 -18.31
N GLU A 368 -2.66 35.20 -17.12
CA GLU A 368 -1.23 35.26 -16.83
C GLU A 368 -0.52 33.97 -17.25
N ILE A 369 -1.18 32.82 -17.04
CA ILE A 369 -0.71 31.53 -17.58
C ILE A 369 -0.61 31.60 -19.10
N LYS A 370 -1.61 32.17 -19.77
CA LYS A 370 -1.63 32.38 -21.23
C LYS A 370 -0.46 33.27 -21.68
N ARG A 371 -0.19 34.37 -20.98
CA ARG A 371 0.94 35.26 -21.31
C ARG A 371 2.28 34.53 -21.24
N LEU A 372 2.46 33.64 -20.27
CA LEU A 372 3.67 32.81 -20.17
C LEU A 372 3.70 31.76 -21.29
N ALA A 373 2.57 31.13 -21.62
CA ALA A 373 2.48 30.20 -22.74
C ALA A 373 2.87 30.89 -24.06
N ASP A 374 2.32 32.07 -24.35
CA ASP A 374 2.66 32.89 -25.52
C ASP A 374 4.17 33.15 -25.61
N HIS A 375 4.76 33.60 -24.50
CA HIS A 375 6.17 33.95 -24.46
C HIS A 375 7.07 32.73 -24.73
N TYR A 376 6.91 31.66 -23.96
CA TYR A 376 7.80 30.50 -24.03
C TYR A 376 7.54 29.60 -25.24
N ILE A 377 6.30 29.48 -25.71
CA ILE A 377 6.01 28.77 -26.96
C ILE A 377 6.56 29.56 -28.14
N SER A 378 6.38 30.89 -28.19
CA SER A 378 6.97 31.71 -29.26
C SER A 378 8.50 31.66 -29.24
N GLU A 379 9.12 31.63 -28.07
CA GLU A 379 10.57 31.47 -27.92
C GLU A 379 11.01 30.12 -28.48
N LEU A 380 10.33 29.02 -28.12
CA LEU A 380 10.60 27.69 -28.65
C LEU A 380 10.49 27.64 -30.19
N LEU A 381 9.42 28.23 -30.75
CA LEU A 381 9.13 28.29 -32.18
C LEU A 381 10.14 29.16 -32.97
N SER A 382 10.84 30.07 -32.30
CA SER A 382 11.83 30.96 -32.93
C SER A 382 13.14 30.26 -33.31
N GLY A 383 13.31 28.99 -32.90
CA GLY A 383 14.50 28.19 -33.16
C GLY A 383 15.57 28.43 -32.10
N VAL A 384 15.63 27.53 -31.12
CA VAL A 384 16.56 27.57 -29.96
C VAL A 384 17.65 26.50 -30.06
N LYS A 385 18.74 26.67 -29.32
CA LYS A 385 19.76 25.62 -29.20
C LYS A 385 19.21 24.40 -28.45
N VAL A 386 19.84 23.24 -28.62
CA VAL A 386 19.40 21.98 -27.98
C VAL A 386 19.31 22.10 -26.45
N GLU A 387 20.26 22.74 -25.79
CA GLU A 387 20.22 22.90 -24.32
C GLU A 387 19.07 23.81 -23.85
N GLU A 388 18.82 24.91 -24.57
CA GLU A 388 17.67 25.79 -24.32
C GLU A 388 16.35 25.06 -24.61
N PHE A 389 16.30 24.26 -25.68
CA PHE A 389 15.15 23.44 -26.06
C PHE A 389 14.75 22.48 -24.93
N LYS A 390 15.71 21.71 -24.39
CA LYS A 390 15.49 20.79 -23.26
C LYS A 390 14.81 21.48 -22.08
N VAL A 391 15.27 22.68 -21.74
CA VAL A 391 14.76 23.45 -20.61
C VAL A 391 13.36 24.00 -20.89
N LEU A 392 13.16 24.57 -22.09
CA LEU A 392 11.87 25.12 -22.51
C LEU A 392 10.77 24.06 -22.54
N LEU A 393 11.06 22.82 -22.98
CA LEU A 393 10.09 21.72 -22.93
C LEU A 393 9.53 21.51 -21.51
N LYS A 394 10.39 21.55 -20.49
CA LYS A 394 9.98 21.39 -19.09
C LYS A 394 9.14 22.56 -18.61
N VAL A 395 9.55 23.79 -18.93
CA VAL A 395 8.81 25.01 -18.57
C VAL A 395 7.42 25.02 -19.21
N ILE A 396 7.35 24.73 -20.51
CA ILE A 396 6.09 24.68 -21.27
C ILE A 396 5.18 23.60 -20.70
N TRP A 397 5.70 22.42 -20.39
CA TRP A 397 4.93 21.38 -19.72
C TRP A 397 4.34 21.86 -18.37
N CYS A 398 5.13 22.56 -17.54
CA CYS A 398 4.65 23.14 -16.28
C CYS A 398 3.51 24.16 -16.51
N ILE A 399 3.64 25.01 -17.53
CA ILE A 399 2.63 26.03 -17.89
C ILE A 399 1.32 25.38 -18.34
N LEU A 400 1.39 24.43 -19.29
CA LEU A 400 0.20 23.75 -19.82
C LEU A 400 -0.48 22.90 -18.74
N SER A 401 0.31 22.22 -17.90
CA SER A 401 -0.23 21.46 -16.76
C SER A 401 -0.98 22.35 -15.78
N GLN A 402 -0.45 23.55 -15.49
CA GLN A 402 -1.14 24.51 -14.64
C GLN A 402 -2.40 25.07 -15.31
N TRP A 403 -2.34 25.36 -16.62
CA TRP A 403 -3.51 25.81 -17.37
C TRP A 403 -4.64 24.79 -17.25
N GLN A 404 -4.37 23.50 -17.51
CA GLN A 404 -5.36 22.45 -17.37
C GLN A 404 -5.96 22.38 -15.95
N GLN A 405 -5.14 22.55 -14.91
CA GLN A 405 -5.62 22.52 -13.52
C GLN A 405 -6.56 23.68 -13.19
N VAL A 406 -6.30 24.88 -13.74
CA VAL A 406 -7.13 26.08 -13.51
C VAL A 406 -8.37 26.07 -14.41
N ASP A 407 -8.25 25.57 -15.63
CA ASP A 407 -9.33 25.45 -16.63
C ASP A 407 -9.48 24.01 -17.13
N ASN A 408 -10.30 23.23 -16.40
CA ASN A 408 -10.51 21.80 -16.65
C ASN A 408 -11.06 21.45 -18.05
N ASN A 409 -11.69 22.40 -18.76
CA ASN A 409 -12.36 22.12 -20.03
C ASN A 409 -11.45 22.26 -21.26
N CYS A 410 -10.21 22.72 -21.10
CA CYS A 410 -9.24 22.98 -22.18
C CYS A 410 -9.91 23.65 -23.40
N ASN A 411 -10.10 24.97 -23.32
CA ASN A 411 -10.76 25.77 -24.35
C ASN A 411 -10.12 25.63 -25.76
N GLU A 412 -10.80 26.13 -26.80
CA GLU A 412 -10.29 26.08 -28.18
C GLU A 412 -8.90 26.71 -28.32
N GLU A 413 -8.64 27.80 -27.59
CA GLU A 413 -7.32 28.45 -27.60
C GLU A 413 -6.21 27.51 -27.10
N TYR A 414 -6.42 26.80 -25.98
CA TYR A 414 -5.47 25.81 -25.47
C TYR A 414 -5.16 24.74 -26.53
N LYS A 415 -6.19 24.29 -27.25
CA LYS A 415 -6.05 23.29 -28.32
C LYS A 415 -5.24 23.81 -29.49
N ASP A 416 -5.38 25.08 -29.85
CA ASP A 416 -4.56 25.72 -30.88
C ASP A 416 -3.08 25.74 -30.47
N TYR A 417 -2.74 26.21 -29.25
CA TYR A 417 -1.37 26.18 -28.74
C TYR A 417 -0.79 24.76 -28.71
N ALA A 418 -1.57 23.80 -28.24
CA ALA A 418 -1.15 22.41 -28.17
C ALA A 418 -0.87 21.81 -29.57
N THR A 419 -1.70 22.18 -30.56
CA THR A 419 -1.53 21.72 -31.94
C THR A 419 -0.29 22.33 -32.59
N ASP A 420 -0.09 23.65 -32.45
CA ASP A 420 1.09 24.34 -32.99
C ASP A 420 2.39 23.83 -32.37
N LEU A 421 2.38 23.65 -31.05
CA LEU A 421 3.49 23.07 -30.31
C LEU A 421 3.80 21.65 -30.78
N LEU A 422 2.78 20.81 -30.96
CA LEU A 422 2.94 19.44 -31.42
C LEU A 422 3.51 19.38 -32.84
N ASN A 423 3.03 20.22 -33.76
CA ASN A 423 3.55 20.32 -35.12
C ASN A 423 5.05 20.64 -35.11
N TYR A 424 5.45 21.62 -34.30
CA TYR A 424 6.84 22.02 -34.18
C TYR A 424 7.71 20.93 -33.56
N ILE A 425 7.25 20.31 -32.47
CA ILE A 425 7.99 19.23 -31.80
C ILE A 425 8.20 18.04 -32.74
N VAL A 426 7.16 17.60 -33.46
CA VAL A 426 7.27 16.48 -34.41
C VAL A 426 8.28 16.79 -35.51
N THR A 427 8.24 18.02 -36.05
CA THR A 427 9.19 18.47 -37.08
C THR A 427 10.61 18.53 -36.53
N TRP A 428 10.80 19.16 -35.37
CA TRP A 428 12.10 19.30 -34.71
C TRP A 428 12.71 17.93 -34.37
N CYS A 429 11.91 17.00 -33.85
CA CYS A 429 12.34 15.63 -33.57
C CYS A 429 12.77 14.92 -34.85
N SER A 430 12.02 15.06 -35.93
CA SER A 430 12.37 14.46 -37.23
C SER A 430 13.71 14.96 -37.75
N ASP A 431 14.00 16.26 -37.63
CA ASP A 431 15.28 16.86 -38.03
C ASP A 431 16.44 16.47 -37.09
N ASN A 432 16.15 16.20 -35.82
CA ASN A 432 17.12 15.94 -34.76
C ASN A 432 17.07 14.51 -34.22
N ASN A 433 16.61 13.55 -35.02
CA ASN A 433 16.44 12.14 -34.59
C ASN A 433 17.70 11.51 -33.98
N HIS A 434 18.89 11.95 -34.40
CA HIS A 434 20.18 11.48 -33.88
C HIS A 434 20.47 11.90 -32.43
N LEU A 435 19.73 12.87 -31.88
CA LEU A 435 19.85 13.34 -30.49
C LEU A 435 18.89 12.60 -29.53
N LEU A 436 17.89 11.91 -30.07
CA LEU A 436 16.89 11.18 -29.28
C LEU A 436 17.39 9.78 -28.93
N LEU A 437 17.01 9.28 -27.76
CA LEU A 437 17.38 7.94 -27.30
C LEU A 437 16.48 6.86 -27.91
N LEU A 438 16.61 6.64 -29.22
CA LEU A 438 15.80 5.69 -29.99
C LEU A 438 16.56 4.40 -30.29
N SER A 439 16.07 3.26 -29.80
CA SER A 439 16.65 1.92 -30.04
C SER A 439 18.16 1.81 -29.72
N THR A 440 18.58 2.46 -28.64
CA THR A 440 19.96 2.44 -28.11
C THR A 440 19.97 2.33 -26.58
N SER A 441 21.00 1.72 -25.98
CA SER A 441 21.17 1.72 -24.52
C SER A 441 21.56 3.09 -23.94
N ILE A 442 21.02 3.44 -22.77
CA ILE A 442 21.27 4.72 -22.12
C ILE A 442 22.70 4.76 -21.58
N SER A 443 23.52 5.66 -22.14
CA SER A 443 24.88 5.96 -21.68
C SER A 443 25.12 7.43 -21.32
N ASN A 444 24.17 8.33 -21.63
CA ASN A 444 24.30 9.79 -21.58
C ASN A 444 23.11 10.47 -20.87
N ASP A 445 23.09 11.82 -20.87
CA ASP A 445 22.01 12.69 -20.36
C ASP A 445 20.64 12.35 -20.99
N VAL A 446 19.67 12.02 -20.14
CA VAL A 446 18.30 11.62 -20.52
C VAL A 446 17.30 12.79 -20.41
N SER A 447 17.77 13.99 -20.05
CA SER A 447 16.90 15.14 -19.76
C SER A 447 16.04 15.57 -20.94
N LEU A 448 16.55 15.46 -22.18
CA LEU A 448 15.80 15.77 -23.40
C LEU A 448 14.59 14.85 -23.55
N ASP A 449 14.82 13.54 -23.70
CA ASP A 449 13.74 12.57 -23.90
C ASP A 449 12.78 12.53 -22.71
N LYS A 450 13.26 12.71 -21.47
CA LYS A 450 12.40 12.79 -20.28
C LYS A 450 11.44 13.98 -20.33
N ASN A 451 11.95 15.18 -20.62
CA ASN A 451 11.12 16.40 -20.68
C ASN A 451 10.17 16.34 -21.88
N LEU A 452 10.67 15.84 -23.02
CA LEU A 452 9.86 15.58 -24.21
C LEU A 452 8.73 14.59 -23.90
N MET A 453 9.01 13.50 -23.20
CA MET A 453 8.00 12.50 -22.86
C MET A 453 6.93 13.03 -21.90
N SER A 454 7.34 13.79 -20.90
CA SER A 454 6.41 14.42 -19.96
C SER A 454 5.43 15.34 -20.69
N LEU A 455 5.94 16.15 -21.63
CA LEU A 455 5.15 17.05 -22.46
C LEU A 455 4.22 16.27 -23.42
N LEU A 456 4.74 15.27 -24.13
CA LEU A 456 3.96 14.49 -25.08
C LEU A 456 2.85 13.67 -24.39
N CYS A 457 3.09 13.10 -23.20
CA CYS A 457 2.05 12.44 -22.42
C CYS A 457 0.92 13.43 -22.06
N HIS A 458 1.30 14.64 -21.63
CA HIS A 458 0.33 15.68 -21.28
C HIS A 458 -0.48 16.15 -22.50
N LEU A 459 0.17 16.37 -23.65
CA LEU A 459 -0.50 16.76 -24.89
C LEU A 459 -1.43 15.65 -25.42
N LEU A 460 -1.03 14.38 -25.30
CA LEU A 460 -1.88 13.25 -25.67
C LEU A 460 -3.16 13.20 -24.83
N LEU A 461 -3.03 13.41 -23.52
CA LEU A 461 -4.17 13.44 -22.61
C LEU A 461 -5.08 14.65 -22.88
N THR A 462 -4.52 15.85 -23.04
CA THR A 462 -5.29 17.11 -23.08
C THR A 462 -5.77 17.53 -24.47
N ALA A 463 -4.99 17.22 -25.51
CA ALA A 463 -5.19 17.69 -26.86
C ALA A 463 -5.22 16.56 -27.90
N GLY A 464 -5.38 15.31 -27.47
CA GLY A 464 -5.48 14.14 -28.35
C GLY A 464 -6.50 14.31 -29.49
N VAL A 465 -7.62 15.00 -29.23
CA VAL A 465 -8.68 15.30 -30.22
C VAL A 465 -8.16 16.06 -31.46
N CYS A 466 -7.06 16.80 -31.33
CA CYS A 466 -6.51 17.65 -32.38
C CYS A 466 -5.37 16.96 -33.17
N MET A 467 -5.07 15.69 -32.86
CA MET A 467 -3.96 14.97 -33.49
C MET A 467 -4.28 14.56 -34.94
N ARG A 468 -3.34 14.85 -35.84
CA ARG A 468 -3.35 14.43 -37.24
C ARG A 468 -2.65 13.08 -37.39
N THR A 469 -2.79 12.43 -38.54
CA THR A 469 -2.13 11.15 -38.85
C THR A 469 -0.62 11.21 -38.63
N GLU A 470 0.04 12.29 -39.06
CA GLU A 470 1.48 12.51 -38.86
C GLU A 470 1.87 12.50 -37.37
N HIS A 471 1.00 13.01 -36.50
CA HIS A 471 1.24 13.00 -35.05
C HIS A 471 1.11 11.59 -34.50
N TRP A 472 0.07 10.85 -34.89
CA TRP A 472 -0.11 9.46 -34.48
C TRP A 472 1.07 8.58 -34.91
N ASP A 473 1.54 8.74 -36.15
CA ASP A 473 2.69 8.01 -36.67
C ASP A 473 3.95 8.27 -35.83
N PHE A 474 4.19 9.53 -35.45
CA PHE A 474 5.30 9.89 -34.57
C PHE A 474 5.17 9.22 -33.18
N TYR A 475 4.02 9.35 -32.52
CA TYR A 475 3.80 8.73 -31.21
C TYR A 475 4.01 7.21 -31.24
N LEU A 476 3.44 6.53 -32.24
CA LEU A 476 3.51 5.07 -32.37
C LEU A 476 4.93 4.58 -32.71
N CYS A 477 5.60 5.23 -33.67
CA CYS A 477 6.98 4.88 -34.04
C CYS A 477 7.97 5.13 -32.91
N SER A 478 7.90 6.32 -32.29
CA SER A 478 8.82 6.70 -31.22
C SER A 478 8.61 5.84 -29.97
N LEU A 479 7.36 5.47 -29.65
CA LEU A 479 7.08 4.57 -28.52
C LEU A 479 7.79 3.23 -28.67
N VAL A 480 7.70 2.58 -29.84
CA VAL A 480 8.37 1.29 -30.07
C VAL A 480 9.87 1.41 -29.89
N ALA A 481 10.48 2.46 -30.44
CA ALA A 481 11.92 2.71 -30.32
C ALA A 481 12.36 3.02 -28.87
N TRP A 482 11.60 3.82 -28.13
CA TRP A 482 11.88 4.11 -26.73
C TRP A 482 11.71 2.89 -25.82
N LEU A 483 10.71 2.03 -26.08
CA LEU A 483 10.57 0.76 -25.36
C LEU A 483 11.75 -0.17 -25.63
N GLN A 484 12.20 -0.27 -26.89
CA GLN A 484 13.42 -1.01 -27.21
C GLN A 484 14.65 -0.45 -26.47
N THR A 485 14.80 0.87 -26.37
CA THR A 485 15.83 1.50 -25.53
C THR A 485 15.70 1.10 -24.06
N CYS A 486 14.48 1.03 -23.51
CA CYS A 486 14.25 0.58 -22.13
C CYS A 486 14.73 -0.87 -21.96
N GLU A 487 14.40 -1.76 -22.91
CA GLU A 487 14.86 -3.14 -22.92
C GLU A 487 16.38 -3.23 -22.97
N GLU A 488 17.03 -2.60 -23.95
CA GLU A 488 18.49 -2.63 -24.08
C GLU A 488 19.20 -2.08 -22.84
N THR A 489 18.70 -0.98 -22.27
CA THR A 489 19.25 -0.37 -21.05
C THR A 489 19.13 -1.30 -19.85
N PHE A 490 17.97 -1.94 -19.70
CA PHE A 490 17.73 -2.94 -18.65
C PHE A 490 18.62 -4.17 -18.83
N LEU A 491 18.98 -4.51 -20.07
CA LEU A 491 19.88 -5.62 -20.37
C LEU A 491 21.36 -5.29 -20.10
N SER A 492 21.81 -4.06 -20.33
CA SER A 492 23.23 -3.74 -20.48
C SER A 492 23.91 -2.97 -19.33
N SER A 493 23.19 -2.43 -18.34
CA SER A 493 23.74 -1.41 -17.43
C SER A 493 23.20 -1.42 -15.99
N ILE A 494 23.96 -0.81 -15.06
CA ILE A 494 23.45 -0.42 -13.73
C ILE A 494 22.47 0.75 -13.93
N LEU A 495 21.23 0.59 -13.47
CA LEU A 495 20.21 1.62 -13.57
C LEU A 495 20.58 2.85 -12.75
N THR A 496 20.51 4.03 -13.37
CA THR A 496 20.66 5.34 -12.71
C THR A 496 19.28 5.93 -12.43
N ASP A 497 19.17 6.87 -11.49
CA ASP A 497 17.89 7.54 -11.21
C ASP A 497 17.27 8.17 -12.47
N CYS A 498 18.10 8.73 -13.36
CA CYS A 498 17.64 9.30 -14.62
C CYS A 498 17.10 8.25 -15.60
N SER A 499 17.76 7.08 -15.72
CA SER A 499 17.25 6.01 -16.59
C SER A 499 15.97 5.39 -16.03
N ILE A 500 15.84 5.29 -14.70
CA ILE A 500 14.62 4.83 -14.03
C ILE A 500 13.44 5.74 -14.35
N GLU A 501 13.61 7.06 -14.20
CA GLU A 501 12.53 8.03 -14.48
C GLU A 501 12.11 8.04 -15.94
N PHE A 502 13.06 7.90 -16.87
CA PHE A 502 12.77 7.77 -18.29
C PHE A 502 11.97 6.51 -18.60
N MET A 503 12.42 5.33 -18.11
CA MET A 503 11.69 4.07 -18.33
C MET A 503 10.25 4.14 -17.79
N ILE A 504 10.06 4.73 -16.60
CA ILE A 504 8.71 4.95 -16.03
C ILE A 504 7.86 5.77 -16.99
N SER A 505 8.41 6.82 -17.59
CA SER A 505 7.70 7.70 -18.53
C SER A 505 7.31 6.95 -19.82
N CYS A 506 8.20 6.10 -20.35
CA CYS A 506 7.92 5.27 -21.53
C CYS A 506 6.81 4.25 -21.27
N TYR A 507 6.84 3.57 -20.12
CA TYR A 507 5.78 2.64 -19.74
C TYR A 507 4.44 3.34 -19.52
N GLU A 508 4.44 4.57 -18.99
CA GLU A 508 3.21 5.36 -18.86
C GLU A 508 2.66 5.78 -20.22
N MET A 509 3.50 6.23 -21.15
CA MET A 509 3.09 6.54 -22.53
C MET A 509 2.45 5.32 -23.20
N PHE A 510 3.08 4.14 -23.09
CA PHE A 510 2.51 2.89 -23.60
C PHE A 510 1.13 2.62 -23.01
N ARG A 511 0.97 2.75 -21.69
CA ARG A 511 -0.33 2.53 -21.04
C ARG A 511 -1.39 3.48 -21.61
N ILE A 512 -1.09 4.78 -21.73
CA ILE A 512 -2.01 5.79 -22.27
C ILE A 512 -2.47 5.40 -23.67
N LEU A 513 -1.53 5.12 -24.57
CA LEU A 513 -1.86 4.69 -25.93
C LEU A 513 -2.64 3.37 -25.93
N ALA A 514 -2.20 2.37 -25.17
CA ALA A 514 -2.89 1.08 -25.09
C ALA A 514 -4.36 1.24 -24.65
N ALA A 515 -4.67 2.08 -23.66
CA ALA A 515 -6.07 2.30 -23.26
C ALA A 515 -6.88 3.13 -24.27
N ILE A 516 -6.26 4.09 -24.97
CA ILE A 516 -6.93 4.84 -26.05
C ILE A 516 -7.40 3.85 -27.13
N PHE A 517 -6.50 2.96 -27.57
CA PHE A 517 -6.82 1.96 -28.58
C PHE A 517 -7.74 0.85 -28.03
N ASP A 518 -7.68 0.49 -26.74
CA ASP A 518 -8.49 -0.58 -26.13
C ASP A 518 -10.01 -0.40 -26.31
N LYS A 519 -10.48 0.86 -26.17
CA LYS A 519 -11.88 1.22 -26.39
C LYS A 519 -12.42 0.74 -27.74
N TYR A 520 -11.54 0.64 -28.74
CA TYR A 520 -11.87 0.25 -30.11
C TYR A 520 -11.44 -1.17 -30.45
N THR A 521 -10.47 -1.75 -29.73
CA THR A 521 -9.92 -3.07 -30.07
C THR A 521 -10.76 -4.24 -29.56
N LYS A 522 -11.72 -4.01 -28.65
CA LYS A 522 -12.50 -5.04 -27.90
C LYS A 522 -11.63 -5.98 -27.07
N CYS A 523 -10.38 -5.60 -26.81
CA CYS A 523 -9.57 -6.32 -25.85
C CYS A 523 -10.12 -6.03 -24.44
N SER A 524 -9.87 -6.95 -23.51
CA SER A 524 -10.30 -6.78 -22.12
C SER A 524 -9.10 -6.31 -21.31
N TYR A 525 -8.67 -5.06 -21.50
CA TYR A 525 -7.61 -4.47 -20.68
C TYR A 525 -8.20 -3.66 -19.51
N PRO A 526 -7.47 -3.47 -18.41
CA PRO A 526 -7.92 -2.61 -17.33
C PRO A 526 -7.99 -1.14 -17.80
N PRO A 527 -9.03 -0.37 -17.45
CA PRO A 527 -9.16 1.04 -17.81
C PRO A 527 -8.10 1.86 -17.10
N LEU A 528 -7.57 2.87 -17.81
CA LEU A 528 -6.65 3.83 -17.22
C LEU A 528 -7.39 4.80 -16.30
N ILE A 529 -6.85 4.96 -15.09
CA ILE A 529 -7.45 5.79 -14.04
C ILE A 529 -7.04 7.24 -14.25
N GLY A 530 -8.02 8.15 -14.20
CA GLY A 530 -7.80 9.59 -14.36
C GLY A 530 -7.96 10.12 -15.78
N LEU A 531 -8.27 9.24 -16.74
CA LEU A 531 -8.67 9.63 -18.09
C LEU A 531 -10.17 10.00 -18.09
N SER A 532 -10.45 11.26 -17.75
CA SER A 532 -11.81 11.84 -17.79
C SER A 532 -12.26 12.24 -19.19
N ILE A 533 -11.39 12.10 -20.20
CA ILE A 533 -11.60 12.61 -21.54
C ILE A 533 -12.16 11.48 -22.42
N SER A 534 -13.33 11.74 -23.02
CA SER A 534 -13.89 10.83 -24.02
C SER A 534 -13.10 10.97 -25.32
N PHE A 535 -12.42 9.88 -25.71
CA PHE A 535 -11.75 9.78 -27.00
C PHE A 535 -12.66 9.19 -28.10
N ASP A 536 -13.98 9.40 -28.03
CA ASP A 536 -14.93 8.91 -29.06
C ASP A 536 -14.69 9.56 -30.43
N GLY A 537 -14.51 8.75 -31.48
CA GLY A 537 -14.39 9.20 -32.88
C GLY A 537 -13.01 9.75 -33.27
N LEU A 538 -12.00 9.52 -32.45
CA LEU A 538 -10.65 10.11 -32.57
C LEU A 538 -9.69 9.29 -33.43
N VAL A 539 -9.81 7.96 -33.34
CA VAL A 539 -8.95 7.00 -34.04
C VAL A 539 -9.78 6.34 -35.13
N ASN A 540 -9.26 6.31 -36.35
CA ASN A 540 -9.91 5.65 -37.48
C ASN A 540 -9.58 4.14 -37.51
N ASP A 541 -10.37 3.37 -38.27
CA ASP A 541 -10.20 1.91 -38.37
C ASP A 541 -8.80 1.51 -38.89
N THR A 542 -8.18 2.34 -39.73
CA THR A 542 -6.83 2.09 -40.26
C THR A 542 -5.77 2.15 -39.16
N LEU A 543 -5.76 3.22 -38.34
CA LEU A 543 -4.83 3.33 -37.20
C LEU A 543 -5.06 2.21 -36.18
N ILE A 544 -6.30 1.79 -35.96
CA ILE A 544 -6.62 0.65 -35.08
C ILE A 544 -6.01 -0.64 -35.63
N SER A 545 -6.10 -0.88 -36.94
CA SER A 545 -5.46 -2.04 -37.58
C SER A 545 -3.94 -1.97 -37.50
N GLU A 546 -3.35 -0.80 -37.77
CA GLU A 546 -1.90 -0.62 -37.72
C GLU A 546 -1.34 -0.81 -36.31
N TRP A 547 -2.01 -0.25 -35.30
CA TRP A 547 -1.69 -0.50 -33.91
C TRP A 547 -1.64 -1.99 -33.61
N LYS A 548 -2.70 -2.74 -33.97
CA LYS A 548 -2.79 -4.18 -33.69
C LYS A 548 -1.75 -5.02 -34.43
N GLU A 549 -1.50 -4.72 -35.70
CA GLU A 549 -0.71 -5.57 -36.59
C GLU A 549 0.79 -5.25 -36.56
N PHE A 550 1.17 -3.98 -36.41
CA PHE A 550 2.57 -3.54 -36.55
C PHE A 550 3.20 -3.07 -35.23
N PHE A 551 2.53 -2.20 -34.47
CA PHE A 551 3.14 -1.56 -33.30
C PHE A 551 3.00 -2.37 -32.01
N LEU A 552 1.79 -2.84 -31.71
CA LEU A 552 1.46 -3.55 -30.48
C LEU A 552 2.30 -4.82 -30.25
N PRO A 553 2.59 -5.67 -31.26
CA PRO A 553 3.45 -6.84 -31.06
C PRO A 553 4.87 -6.48 -30.62
N ALA A 554 5.46 -5.41 -31.16
CA ALA A 554 6.78 -4.95 -30.78
C ALA A 554 6.80 -4.38 -29.34
N CYS A 555 5.80 -3.58 -28.99
CA CYS A 555 5.61 -3.09 -27.62
C CYS A 555 5.47 -4.25 -26.61
N HIS A 556 4.61 -5.23 -26.92
CA HIS A 556 4.42 -6.42 -26.09
C HIS A 556 5.71 -7.20 -25.89
N ALA A 557 6.51 -7.36 -26.94
CA ALA A 557 7.78 -8.09 -26.87
C ALA A 557 8.76 -7.42 -25.91
N SER A 558 8.96 -6.12 -26.07
CA SER A 558 9.89 -5.36 -25.23
C SER A 558 9.47 -5.36 -23.75
N ILE A 559 8.19 -5.10 -23.47
CA ILE A 559 7.65 -5.10 -22.09
C ILE A 559 7.75 -6.49 -21.46
N HIS A 560 7.35 -7.54 -22.19
CA HIS A 560 7.42 -8.92 -21.71
C HIS A 560 8.87 -9.33 -21.38
N ASN A 561 9.84 -8.96 -22.22
CA ASN A 561 11.24 -9.32 -22.00
C ASN A 561 11.80 -8.64 -20.74
N VAL A 562 11.53 -7.35 -20.54
CA VAL A 562 11.94 -6.64 -19.33
C VAL A 562 11.25 -7.21 -18.09
N ALA A 563 9.95 -7.45 -18.15
CA ALA A 563 9.16 -8.06 -17.07
C ALA A 563 9.72 -9.42 -16.64
N MET A 564 9.90 -10.34 -17.59
CA MET A 564 10.43 -11.68 -17.30
C MET A 564 11.83 -11.62 -16.71
N LYS A 565 12.68 -10.70 -17.18
CA LYS A 565 14.04 -10.56 -16.65
C LYS A 565 14.06 -9.92 -15.25
N ALA A 566 13.16 -8.98 -14.98
CA ALA A 566 12.96 -8.43 -13.65
C ALA A 566 12.51 -9.50 -12.65
N LEU A 567 11.60 -10.40 -13.06
CA LEU A 567 11.11 -11.52 -12.23
C LEU A 567 12.20 -12.56 -11.92
N LEU A 568 13.14 -12.80 -12.85
CA LEU A 568 14.21 -13.82 -12.71
C LEU A 568 15.32 -13.43 -11.72
N ASN A 569 15.26 -12.27 -11.07
CA ASN A 569 16.23 -11.80 -10.07
C ASN A 569 17.69 -11.76 -10.59
N GLU A 570 17.89 -11.41 -11.87
CA GLU A 570 19.25 -11.23 -12.42
C GLU A 570 19.89 -9.87 -12.08
N TYR A 571 19.16 -8.95 -11.43
CA TYR A 571 19.64 -7.60 -11.07
C TYR A 571 19.46 -7.30 -9.56
N PRO A 572 20.40 -6.54 -8.94
CA PRO A 572 20.19 -6.00 -7.60
C PRO A 572 18.92 -5.13 -7.56
N SER A 573 18.24 -5.10 -6.40
CA SER A 573 16.89 -4.58 -6.16
C SER A 573 16.41 -3.51 -7.15
N VAL A 574 15.65 -3.93 -8.16
CA VAL A 574 14.93 -3.01 -9.04
C VAL A 574 14.09 -2.06 -8.16
N PRO A 575 14.17 -0.73 -8.34
CA PRO A 575 13.42 0.22 -7.53
C PRO A 575 11.92 -0.05 -7.59
N GLU A 576 11.23 0.08 -6.45
CA GLU A 576 9.79 -0.21 -6.32
C GLU A 576 8.94 0.54 -7.36
N LYS A 577 9.25 1.81 -7.62
CA LYS A 577 8.56 2.63 -8.64
C LYS A 577 8.69 2.07 -10.06
N LEU A 578 9.85 1.52 -10.39
CA LEU A 578 10.08 0.91 -11.71
C LEU A 578 9.37 -0.43 -11.81
N CYS A 579 9.41 -1.25 -10.75
CA CYS A 579 8.64 -2.50 -10.68
C CYS A 579 7.14 -2.25 -10.88
N TYR A 580 6.62 -1.18 -10.27
CA TYR A 580 5.23 -0.77 -10.47
C TYR A 580 4.94 -0.40 -11.93
N ALA A 581 5.79 0.38 -12.58
CA ALA A 581 5.61 0.79 -13.97
C ALA A 581 5.65 -0.42 -14.93
N ILE A 582 6.62 -1.32 -14.77
CA ILE A 582 6.74 -2.57 -15.54
C ILE A 582 5.49 -3.44 -15.35
N SER A 583 5.11 -3.71 -14.10
CA SER A 583 3.93 -4.52 -13.76
C SER A 583 2.64 -3.93 -14.32
N SER A 584 2.49 -2.60 -14.26
CA SER A 584 1.32 -1.89 -14.79
C SER A 584 1.24 -1.95 -16.32
N ALA A 585 2.38 -1.88 -17.01
CA ALA A 585 2.44 -2.06 -18.46
C ALA A 585 2.17 -3.51 -18.87
N MET A 586 2.69 -4.48 -18.12
CA MET A 586 2.52 -5.92 -18.37
C MET A 586 1.05 -6.38 -18.34
N GLN A 587 0.17 -5.66 -17.61
CA GLN A 587 -1.26 -5.92 -17.61
C GLN A 587 -1.89 -5.80 -19.01
N PHE A 588 -1.38 -4.88 -19.86
CA PHE A 588 -1.85 -4.66 -21.22
C PHE A 588 -1.27 -5.64 -22.25
N VAL A 589 -0.26 -6.45 -21.90
CA VAL A 589 0.28 -7.47 -22.82
C VAL A 589 -0.78 -8.53 -23.10
N SER A 590 -1.11 -8.80 -24.37
CA SER A 590 -2.22 -9.70 -24.71
C SER A 590 -1.97 -11.16 -24.30
N ARG A 591 -3.05 -11.91 -24.07
CA ARG A 591 -2.98 -13.35 -23.78
C ARG A 591 -2.39 -14.10 -24.97
N GLU A 592 -2.79 -13.73 -26.18
CA GLU A 592 -2.36 -14.34 -27.44
C GLU A 592 -0.84 -14.25 -27.58
N TYR A 593 -0.25 -13.07 -27.32
CA TYR A 593 1.19 -12.87 -27.36
C TYR A 593 1.93 -13.76 -26.36
N ILE A 594 1.45 -13.83 -25.12
CA ILE A 594 2.07 -14.67 -24.07
C ILE A 594 2.07 -16.14 -24.50
N ILE A 595 0.96 -16.64 -25.04
CA ILE A 595 0.83 -18.04 -25.48
C ILE A 595 1.76 -18.34 -26.66
N GLU A 596 1.77 -17.47 -27.68
CA GLU A 596 2.62 -17.62 -28.86
C GLU A 596 4.11 -17.65 -28.48
N ASN A 597 4.53 -16.76 -27.58
CA ASN A 597 5.91 -16.71 -27.11
C ASN A 597 6.25 -17.90 -26.20
N LEU A 598 5.34 -18.29 -25.30
CA LEU A 598 5.54 -19.41 -24.38
C LEU A 598 5.70 -20.75 -25.11
N PHE A 599 4.93 -20.95 -26.19
CA PHE A 599 4.97 -22.17 -26.99
C PHE A 599 5.76 -22.02 -28.29
N LYS A 600 6.58 -20.96 -28.41
CA LYS A 600 7.45 -20.76 -29.57
C LYS A 600 8.36 -21.98 -29.74
N ASN A 601 8.29 -22.60 -30.92
CA ASN A 601 9.01 -23.83 -31.27
C ASN A 601 8.59 -25.10 -30.47
N ILE A 602 7.43 -25.10 -29.80
CA ILE A 602 6.92 -26.25 -29.04
C ILE A 602 5.67 -26.81 -29.74
N THR A 603 5.78 -28.04 -30.23
CA THR A 603 4.67 -28.74 -30.92
C THR A 603 4.03 -29.84 -30.06
N SER A 604 4.79 -30.47 -29.15
CA SER A 604 4.31 -31.59 -28.32
C SER A 604 3.54 -31.13 -27.08
N GLU A 605 2.36 -31.71 -26.82
CA GLU A 605 1.58 -31.46 -25.60
C GLU A 605 2.36 -31.74 -24.31
N MET A 606 3.21 -32.78 -24.30
CA MET A 606 4.03 -33.11 -23.13
C MET A 606 5.04 -32.00 -22.80
N GLN A 607 5.61 -31.38 -23.84
CA GLN A 607 6.49 -30.22 -23.68
C GLN A 607 5.72 -28.98 -23.21
N LYS A 608 4.53 -28.72 -23.79
CA LYS A 608 3.66 -27.62 -23.34
C LYS A 608 3.31 -27.76 -21.86
N LYS A 609 2.87 -28.95 -21.44
CA LYS A 609 2.59 -29.27 -20.03
C LYS A 609 3.79 -29.03 -19.13
N LYS A 610 4.99 -29.43 -19.54
CA LYS A 610 6.21 -29.19 -18.77
C LYS A 610 6.48 -27.69 -18.61
N VAL A 611 6.44 -26.93 -19.72
CA VAL A 611 6.71 -25.48 -19.71
C VAL A 611 5.69 -24.73 -18.85
N VAL A 612 4.40 -25.04 -18.98
CA VAL A 612 3.35 -24.46 -18.13
C VAL A 612 3.57 -24.80 -16.67
N GLY A 613 3.92 -26.07 -16.35
CA GLY A 613 4.24 -26.49 -14.99
C GLY A 613 5.45 -25.77 -14.39
N ASP A 614 6.53 -25.61 -15.15
CA ASP A 614 7.75 -24.94 -14.71
C ASP A 614 7.50 -23.44 -14.48
N LEU A 615 6.80 -22.77 -15.41
CA LEU A 615 6.38 -21.37 -15.27
C LEU A 615 5.45 -21.17 -14.07
N PHE A 616 4.47 -22.07 -13.91
CA PHE A 616 3.53 -22.04 -12.78
C PHE A 616 4.27 -22.09 -11.45
N ARG A 617 5.19 -23.05 -11.26
CA ARG A 617 5.96 -23.18 -10.01
C ARG A 617 6.81 -21.94 -9.74
N PHE A 618 7.45 -21.39 -10.77
CA PHE A 618 8.26 -20.18 -10.66
C PHE A 618 7.42 -18.98 -10.22
N LEU A 619 6.35 -18.65 -10.95
CA LEU A 619 5.50 -17.49 -10.65
C LEU A 619 4.72 -17.66 -9.35
N ASN A 620 4.27 -18.88 -9.03
CA ASN A 620 3.57 -19.16 -7.77
C ASN A 620 4.50 -18.97 -6.54
N LYS A 621 5.81 -19.25 -6.68
CA LYS A 621 6.80 -18.93 -5.64
C LYS A 621 6.96 -17.42 -5.43
N ILE A 622 6.90 -16.63 -6.51
CA ILE A 622 6.94 -15.17 -6.46
C ILE A 622 5.66 -14.60 -5.83
N ILE A 623 4.48 -15.16 -6.13
CA ILE A 623 3.22 -14.77 -5.45
C ILE A 623 3.35 -14.94 -3.92
N PHE A 624 4.07 -15.96 -3.47
CA PHE A 624 4.28 -16.21 -2.04
C PHE A 624 5.26 -15.20 -1.40
N ASN A 625 6.49 -15.12 -1.93
CA ASN A 625 7.61 -14.41 -1.26
C ASN A 625 8.12 -13.15 -1.99
N GLY A 626 7.57 -12.83 -3.16
CA GLY A 626 8.06 -11.72 -3.99
C GLY A 626 7.65 -10.35 -3.46
N PRO A 627 8.27 -9.27 -3.97
CA PRO A 627 7.76 -7.91 -3.82
C PRO A 627 6.33 -7.76 -4.34
N VAL A 628 5.58 -6.79 -3.81
CA VAL A 628 4.15 -6.54 -4.10
C VAL A 628 3.83 -6.53 -5.59
N HIS A 629 4.56 -5.74 -6.38
CA HIS A 629 4.31 -5.58 -7.81
C HIS A 629 4.58 -6.87 -8.59
N PHE A 630 5.58 -7.66 -8.18
CA PHE A 630 5.89 -8.95 -8.79
C PHE A 630 4.86 -10.02 -8.38
N LYS A 631 4.25 -9.94 -7.19
CA LYS A 631 3.11 -10.80 -6.83
C LYS A 631 1.93 -10.56 -7.78
N LEU A 632 1.58 -9.29 -8.01
CA LEU A 632 0.50 -8.90 -8.91
C LEU A 632 0.78 -9.34 -10.35
N GLU A 633 1.98 -9.07 -10.84
CA GLU A 633 2.42 -9.44 -12.18
C GLU A 633 2.37 -10.96 -12.39
N SER A 634 2.91 -11.72 -11.44
CA SER A 634 2.85 -13.19 -11.44
C SER A 634 1.41 -13.70 -11.49
N TYR A 635 0.51 -13.11 -10.69
CA TYR A 635 -0.90 -13.43 -10.75
C TYR A 635 -1.52 -13.13 -12.12
N HIS A 636 -1.26 -11.96 -12.70
CA HIS A 636 -1.82 -11.57 -13.99
C HIS A 636 -1.38 -12.51 -15.11
N ILE A 637 -0.10 -12.89 -15.15
CA ILE A 637 0.43 -13.87 -16.13
C ILE A 637 -0.26 -15.22 -15.94
N LEU A 638 -0.34 -15.74 -14.71
CA LEU A 638 -0.99 -17.03 -14.44
C LEU A 638 -2.50 -17.00 -14.73
N SER A 639 -3.17 -15.88 -14.48
CA SER A 639 -4.59 -15.72 -14.77
C SER A 639 -4.90 -15.83 -16.28
N LYS A 640 -4.01 -15.31 -17.14
CA LYS A 640 -4.11 -15.40 -18.60
C LYS A 640 -3.87 -16.83 -19.13
N LEU A 641 -3.23 -17.68 -18.32
CA LEU A 641 -2.93 -19.09 -18.60
C LEU A 641 -3.83 -20.07 -17.82
N SER A 642 -4.93 -19.60 -17.24
CA SER A 642 -5.77 -20.38 -16.34
C SER A 642 -6.42 -21.62 -16.99
N ASP A 643 -6.68 -21.58 -18.29
CA ASP A 643 -7.12 -22.72 -19.09
C ASP A 643 -6.04 -23.81 -19.20
N PHE A 644 -4.79 -23.44 -19.52
CA PHE A 644 -3.68 -24.39 -19.55
C PHE A 644 -3.34 -24.93 -18.16
N ILE A 645 -3.50 -24.13 -17.11
CA ILE A 645 -3.33 -24.59 -15.72
C ILE A 645 -4.40 -25.63 -15.39
N GLU A 646 -5.66 -25.38 -15.76
CA GLU A 646 -6.75 -26.34 -15.58
C GLU A 646 -6.51 -27.63 -16.35
N GLU A 647 -6.15 -27.54 -17.63
CA GLU A 647 -5.97 -28.70 -18.50
C GLU A 647 -4.75 -29.54 -18.10
N PHE A 648 -3.61 -28.91 -17.83
CA PHE A 648 -2.34 -29.62 -17.67
C PHE A 648 -1.97 -29.94 -16.22
N LEU A 649 -2.34 -29.08 -15.27
CA LEU A 649 -1.85 -29.16 -13.89
C LEU A 649 -2.91 -29.62 -12.89
N CYS A 650 -4.20 -29.38 -13.17
CA CYS A 650 -5.27 -29.98 -12.37
C CYS A 650 -5.47 -31.46 -12.73
N LYS A 651 -5.82 -32.29 -11.74
CA LYS A 651 -6.09 -33.71 -11.99
C LYS A 651 -7.53 -33.90 -12.47
N ASN A 652 -7.70 -34.59 -13.59
CA ASN A 652 -8.98 -35.22 -13.96
C ASN A 652 -9.17 -36.45 -13.08
N ILE A 653 -10.00 -36.31 -12.05
CA ILE A 653 -10.27 -37.38 -11.10
C ILE A 653 -11.55 -38.12 -11.51
N GLU A 654 -11.46 -39.44 -11.67
CA GLU A 654 -12.66 -40.27 -11.77
C GLU A 654 -13.44 -40.23 -10.43
N PRO A 655 -14.78 -40.16 -10.44
CA PRO A 655 -15.59 -39.96 -9.22
C PRO A 655 -15.35 -40.97 -8.09
N GLU A 656 -14.74 -42.11 -8.39
CA GLU A 656 -14.50 -43.25 -7.48
C GLU A 656 -13.08 -43.28 -6.86
N SER A 657 -12.23 -42.27 -7.14
CA SER A 657 -10.85 -42.21 -6.62
C SER A 657 -10.78 -42.11 -5.09
N SER A 658 -9.65 -42.54 -4.51
CA SER A 658 -9.39 -42.48 -3.06
C SER A 658 -9.47 -41.05 -2.48
N GLU A 659 -9.77 -40.90 -1.19
CA GLU A 659 -9.84 -39.59 -0.52
C GLU A 659 -8.53 -38.79 -0.61
N TYR A 660 -7.40 -39.50 -0.69
CA TYR A 660 -6.07 -38.89 -0.85
C TYR A 660 -5.87 -38.28 -2.24
N GLU A 661 -6.46 -38.85 -3.29
CA GLU A 661 -6.39 -38.30 -4.65
C GLU A 661 -7.25 -37.05 -4.81
N GLN A 662 -8.40 -37.01 -4.14
CA GLN A 662 -9.31 -35.86 -4.12
C GLN A 662 -8.68 -34.60 -3.50
N LEU A 663 -7.65 -34.74 -2.65
CA LEU A 663 -6.89 -33.63 -2.09
C LEU A 663 -6.00 -32.90 -3.12
N ARG A 664 -5.69 -33.53 -4.25
CA ARG A 664 -4.74 -33.03 -5.27
C ARG A 664 -5.42 -32.53 -6.55
N LEU A 665 -6.63 -31.97 -6.43
CA LEU A 665 -7.38 -31.42 -7.57
C LEU A 665 -6.71 -30.18 -8.16
N PHE A 666 -6.11 -29.35 -7.29
CA PHE A 666 -5.30 -28.20 -7.67
C PHE A 666 -3.81 -28.53 -7.52
N PRO A 667 -2.90 -27.78 -8.17
CA PRO A 667 -1.46 -27.93 -7.96
C PRO A 667 -1.09 -27.82 -6.47
N ASP A 668 -0.27 -28.74 -5.97
CA ASP A 668 0.10 -28.81 -4.55
C ASP A 668 0.77 -27.49 -4.09
N GLU A 669 1.56 -26.86 -4.96
CA GLU A 669 2.22 -25.58 -4.69
C GLU A 669 1.21 -24.43 -4.49
N LEU A 670 0.05 -24.47 -5.15
CA LEU A 670 -1.01 -23.46 -4.95
C LEU A 670 -1.68 -23.64 -3.59
N LEU A 671 -2.00 -24.89 -3.25
CA LEU A 671 -2.64 -25.24 -1.99
C LEU A 671 -1.72 -24.93 -0.80
N GLU A 672 -0.41 -25.14 -0.96
CA GLU A 672 0.60 -24.77 0.02
C GLU A 672 0.62 -23.25 0.28
N ASN A 673 0.58 -22.43 -0.78
CA ASN A 673 0.51 -20.97 -0.64
C ASN A 673 -0.74 -20.52 0.10
N ILE A 674 -1.91 -21.11 -0.23
CA ILE A 674 -3.18 -20.81 0.45
C ILE A 674 -3.08 -21.20 1.93
N THR A 675 -2.56 -22.39 2.23
CA THR A 675 -2.45 -22.90 3.60
C THR A 675 -1.51 -22.04 4.45
N LYS A 676 -0.32 -21.72 3.93
CA LYS A 676 0.68 -20.91 4.66
C LYS A 676 0.21 -19.48 4.91
N SER A 677 -0.45 -18.87 3.93
CA SER A 677 -0.98 -17.51 4.08
C SER A 677 -2.26 -17.46 4.92
N HIS A 678 -3.03 -18.55 4.96
CA HIS A 678 -4.23 -18.68 5.80
C HIS A 678 -3.94 -18.49 7.29
N ASP A 679 -2.89 -19.10 7.84
CA ASP A 679 -2.53 -18.98 9.25
C ASP A 679 -2.25 -17.53 9.65
N VAL A 680 -1.65 -16.76 8.74
CA VAL A 680 -1.37 -15.34 8.95
C VAL A 680 -2.66 -14.52 8.89
N VAL A 681 -3.58 -14.83 7.97
CA VAL A 681 -4.89 -14.16 7.91
C VAL A 681 -5.71 -14.45 9.16
N LEU A 682 -5.70 -15.69 9.65
CA LEU A 682 -6.30 -16.05 10.93
C LEU A 682 -5.72 -15.23 12.08
N LEU A 683 -4.39 -15.10 12.15
CA LEU A 683 -3.73 -14.28 13.17
C LEU A 683 -4.18 -12.81 13.10
N ILE A 684 -4.26 -12.23 11.90
CA ILE A 684 -4.74 -10.86 11.67
C ILE A 684 -6.17 -10.69 12.20
N LEU A 685 -7.05 -11.64 11.89
CA LEU A 685 -8.47 -11.60 12.27
C LEU A 685 -8.72 -11.99 13.75
N SER A 686 -7.79 -12.71 14.39
CA SER A 686 -7.91 -13.14 15.80
C SER A 686 -7.80 -12.01 16.82
N LYS A 687 -7.40 -10.80 16.39
CA LYS A 687 -7.37 -9.61 17.23
C LYS A 687 -8.79 -9.27 17.67
N THR A 688 -9.01 -9.29 18.98
CA THR A 688 -10.35 -9.22 19.62
C THR A 688 -11.20 -8.09 19.04
N GLU A 689 -12.41 -8.43 18.60
CA GLU A 689 -13.51 -7.60 18.04
C GLU A 689 -13.83 -7.72 16.52
N VAL A 690 -13.02 -8.41 15.69
CA VAL A 690 -13.33 -8.56 14.25
C VAL A 690 -14.47 -9.58 14.02
N SER A 691 -15.47 -9.21 13.21
CA SER A 691 -16.55 -10.10 12.76
C SER A 691 -17.15 -9.63 11.42
N ILE A 692 -18.05 -10.41 10.82
CA ILE A 692 -18.79 -10.01 9.60
C ILE A 692 -19.46 -8.64 9.81
N THR A 693 -20.05 -8.40 10.99
CA THR A 693 -20.74 -7.15 11.33
C THR A 693 -19.82 -6.05 11.88
N ASN A 694 -18.54 -6.36 12.12
CA ASN A 694 -17.51 -5.41 12.55
C ASN A 694 -16.20 -5.69 11.80
N PRO A 695 -16.08 -5.27 10.53
CA PRO A 695 -14.91 -5.58 9.71
C PRO A 695 -13.65 -4.86 10.18
N LEU A 696 -12.50 -5.38 9.75
CA LEU A 696 -11.17 -4.90 10.08
C LEU A 696 -10.98 -3.44 9.64
N ARG A 697 -10.43 -2.62 10.55
CA ARG A 697 -10.23 -1.17 10.32
C ARG A 697 -8.91 -0.82 9.65
N GLY A 698 -7.89 -1.68 9.76
CA GLY A 698 -6.56 -1.43 9.22
C GLY A 698 -5.55 -2.52 9.58
N ILE A 699 -4.47 -2.59 8.81
CA ILE A 699 -3.29 -3.42 9.07
C ILE A 699 -2.07 -2.50 9.01
N THR A 700 -1.32 -2.37 10.10
CA THR A 700 -0.13 -1.50 10.17
C THR A 700 1.15 -2.17 9.71
N ASP A 701 1.18 -3.50 9.75
CA ASP A 701 2.35 -4.31 9.47
C ASP A 701 2.39 -4.70 7.98
N LYS A 702 3.47 -4.33 7.30
CA LYS A 702 3.66 -4.57 5.87
C LYS A 702 3.77 -6.05 5.52
N ASP A 703 4.32 -6.88 6.41
CA ASP A 703 4.45 -8.33 6.17
C ASP A 703 3.09 -9.01 6.27
N HIS A 704 2.24 -8.55 7.20
CA HIS A 704 0.84 -8.95 7.29
C HIS A 704 0.04 -8.53 6.04
N GLN A 705 0.22 -7.30 5.55
CA GLN A 705 -0.42 -6.84 4.31
C GLN A 705 0.03 -7.67 3.09
N SER A 706 1.33 -7.96 3.00
CA SER A 706 1.93 -8.78 1.94
C SER A 706 1.41 -10.23 1.96
N SER A 707 1.28 -10.82 3.16
CA SER A 707 0.72 -12.17 3.34
C SER A 707 -0.76 -12.24 3.01
N LEU A 708 -1.54 -11.20 3.39
CA LEU A 708 -2.94 -11.10 3.00
C LEU A 708 -3.09 -10.98 1.48
N LEU A 709 -2.25 -10.17 0.82
CA LEU A 709 -2.25 -10.09 -0.64
C LEU A 709 -1.98 -11.46 -1.27
N THR A 710 -1.00 -12.22 -0.79
CA THR A 710 -0.73 -13.59 -1.25
C THR A 710 -1.98 -14.47 -1.14
N TYR A 711 -2.64 -14.47 0.02
CA TYR A 711 -3.86 -15.25 0.23
C TYR A 711 -4.95 -14.88 -0.77
N LEU A 712 -5.18 -13.59 -0.97
CA LEU A 712 -6.18 -13.08 -1.91
C LEU A 712 -5.86 -13.44 -3.37
N LEU A 713 -4.62 -13.26 -3.82
CA LEU A 713 -4.20 -13.57 -5.20
C LEU A 713 -4.24 -15.07 -5.49
N SER A 714 -3.83 -15.92 -4.53
CA SER A 714 -3.92 -17.37 -4.67
C SER A 714 -5.38 -17.82 -4.84
N TRP A 715 -6.30 -17.28 -4.04
CA TRP A 715 -7.74 -17.57 -4.21
C TRP A 715 -8.32 -16.99 -5.48
N GLN A 716 -7.89 -15.81 -5.92
CA GLN A 716 -8.29 -15.28 -7.21
C GLN A 716 -7.88 -16.20 -8.35
N LEU A 717 -6.68 -16.79 -8.29
CA LEU A 717 -6.21 -17.74 -9.29
C LEU A 717 -7.07 -19.02 -9.28
N VAL A 718 -7.39 -19.54 -8.10
CA VAL A 718 -8.31 -20.69 -7.94
C VAL A 718 -9.67 -20.40 -8.61
N ILE A 719 -10.24 -19.21 -8.40
CA ILE A 719 -11.52 -18.85 -9.02
C ILE A 719 -11.38 -18.69 -10.54
N GLN A 720 -10.26 -18.18 -11.06
CA GLN A 720 -10.04 -18.09 -12.50
C GLN A 720 -9.90 -19.48 -13.14
N VAL A 721 -9.15 -20.39 -12.53
CA VAL A 721 -9.07 -21.80 -12.96
C VAL A 721 -10.45 -22.44 -12.96
N PHE A 722 -11.25 -22.22 -11.90
CA PHE A 722 -12.64 -22.70 -11.84
C PHE A 722 -13.52 -22.14 -12.97
N LYS A 723 -13.37 -20.85 -13.32
CA LYS A 723 -14.10 -20.22 -14.42
C LYS A 723 -13.73 -20.84 -15.77
N MET A 724 -12.47 -21.17 -16.01
CA MET A 724 -12.03 -21.78 -17.27
C MET A 724 -12.34 -23.28 -17.37
N ALA A 725 -12.57 -23.93 -16.22
CA ALA A 725 -12.79 -25.37 -16.16
C ALA A 725 -14.01 -25.85 -16.94
N SER A 726 -13.91 -27.07 -17.47
CA SER A 726 -15.04 -27.77 -18.10
C SER A 726 -16.19 -27.98 -17.11
N PRO A 727 -17.45 -28.10 -17.55
CA PRO A 727 -18.59 -28.33 -16.66
C PRO A 727 -18.42 -29.55 -15.71
N SER A 728 -17.78 -30.61 -16.20
CA SER A 728 -17.45 -31.80 -15.40
C SER A 728 -16.44 -31.49 -14.29
N ASN A 729 -15.35 -30.77 -14.62
CA ASN A 729 -14.32 -30.39 -13.65
C ASN A 729 -14.83 -29.35 -12.65
N ARG A 730 -15.70 -28.41 -13.07
CA ARG A 730 -16.39 -27.49 -12.15
C ARG A 730 -17.20 -28.24 -11.09
N SER A 731 -17.87 -29.34 -11.47
CA SER A 731 -18.58 -30.18 -10.48
C SER A 731 -17.61 -30.83 -9.49
N LEU A 732 -16.43 -31.30 -9.94
CA LEU A 732 -15.42 -31.88 -9.06
C LEU A 732 -14.84 -30.84 -8.10
N PHE A 733 -14.47 -29.66 -8.60
CA PHE A 733 -13.97 -28.54 -7.79
C PHE A 733 -15.03 -28.08 -6.77
N ALA A 734 -16.30 -27.98 -7.18
CA ALA A 734 -17.38 -27.63 -6.27
C ALA A 734 -17.54 -28.65 -5.13
N ASN A 735 -17.46 -29.94 -5.44
CA ASN A 735 -17.50 -31.01 -4.44
C ASN A 735 -16.31 -30.93 -3.48
N PHE A 736 -15.12 -30.62 -3.97
CA PHE A 736 -13.93 -30.39 -3.16
C PHE A 736 -14.14 -29.25 -2.16
N PHE A 737 -14.55 -28.05 -2.63
CA PHE A 737 -14.82 -26.92 -1.74
C PHE A 737 -15.93 -27.20 -0.73
N HIS A 738 -16.98 -27.94 -1.13
CA HIS A 738 -18.05 -28.34 -0.22
C HIS A 738 -17.55 -29.32 0.85
N LYS A 739 -16.75 -30.32 0.48
CA LYS A 739 -16.23 -31.35 1.39
C LYS A 739 -15.29 -30.78 2.44
N PHE A 740 -14.36 -29.90 2.03
CA PHE A 740 -13.35 -29.34 2.93
C PHE A 740 -13.77 -28.02 3.59
N GLY A 741 -14.86 -27.39 3.15
CA GLY A 741 -15.36 -26.15 3.76
C GLY A 741 -14.49 -24.92 3.52
N THR A 742 -13.43 -25.02 2.73
CA THR A 742 -12.42 -23.96 2.51
C THR A 742 -13.02 -22.68 1.92
N LEU A 743 -14.04 -22.80 1.05
CA LEU A 743 -14.74 -21.63 0.52
C LEU A 743 -15.56 -20.91 1.60
N ASN A 744 -16.14 -21.62 2.57
CA ASN A 744 -16.94 -20.99 3.64
C ASN A 744 -16.07 -20.08 4.50
N GLU A 745 -14.86 -20.54 4.82
CA GLU A 745 -13.87 -19.74 5.57
C GLU A 745 -13.41 -18.54 4.76
N LEU A 746 -13.06 -18.74 3.47
CA LEU A 746 -12.69 -17.64 2.58
C LEU A 746 -13.75 -16.53 2.58
N ILE A 747 -15.01 -16.88 2.30
CA ILE A 747 -16.09 -15.88 2.18
C ILE A 747 -16.32 -15.15 3.51
N THR A 748 -16.17 -15.86 4.63
CA THR A 748 -16.22 -15.25 5.97
C THR A 748 -15.08 -14.25 6.17
N PHE A 749 -13.85 -14.60 5.80
CA PHE A 749 -12.70 -13.69 5.88
C PHE A 749 -12.87 -12.46 5.00
N LEU A 750 -13.36 -12.63 3.76
CA LEU A 750 -13.62 -11.50 2.86
C LEU A 750 -14.64 -10.53 3.48
N CYS A 751 -15.72 -11.05 4.08
CA CYS A 751 -16.70 -10.22 4.78
C CYS A 751 -16.08 -9.46 5.97
N CYS A 752 -15.13 -10.06 6.68
CA CYS A 752 -14.40 -9.42 7.77
C CYS A 752 -13.38 -8.38 7.30
N ILE A 753 -12.93 -8.41 6.04
CA ILE A 753 -11.91 -7.48 5.51
C ILE A 753 -12.56 -6.29 4.80
N MET A 754 -13.61 -6.52 4.00
CA MET A 754 -14.27 -5.48 3.19
C MET A 754 -14.88 -4.36 4.06
N LYS A 755 -14.71 -3.09 3.66
CA LYS A 755 -15.32 -1.92 4.31
C LYS A 755 -16.49 -1.37 3.51
N GLN A 756 -17.69 -1.38 4.07
CA GLN A 756 -18.93 -1.08 3.33
C GLN A 756 -19.21 0.41 3.09
N SER A 757 -18.55 1.34 3.81
CA SER A 757 -18.87 2.77 3.75
C SER A 757 -18.17 3.57 2.65
N TYR A 758 -17.13 3.02 2.00
CA TYR A 758 -16.29 3.74 1.02
C TYR A 758 -16.39 3.18 -0.42
N ILE A 759 -17.08 2.05 -0.62
CA ILE A 759 -17.16 1.35 -1.92
C ILE A 759 -18.09 2.08 -2.92
N ILE A 760 -18.88 3.06 -2.46
CA ILE A 760 -19.98 3.68 -3.24
C ILE A 760 -19.47 4.63 -4.34
N GLU A 761 -18.28 5.23 -4.20
CA GLU A 761 -17.79 6.24 -5.17
C GLU A 761 -16.70 5.72 -6.11
N LYS A 762 -16.14 4.52 -5.88
CA LYS A 762 -15.11 3.92 -6.74
C LYS A 762 -15.32 2.41 -6.88
N ILE A 763 -16.35 2.01 -7.62
CA ILE A 763 -16.34 0.69 -8.27
C ILE A 763 -15.49 0.84 -9.55
N GLU A 764 -14.23 1.24 -9.38
CA GLU A 764 -13.24 1.13 -10.44
C GLU A 764 -12.69 -0.30 -10.43
N GLU A 765 -12.20 -0.75 -11.59
CA GLU A 765 -11.66 -2.07 -11.78
C GLU A 765 -10.45 -2.36 -10.87
N PHE A 766 -10.11 -3.65 -10.76
CA PHE A 766 -9.07 -4.22 -9.89
C PHE A 766 -7.81 -3.35 -9.82
N LYS A 767 -7.66 -2.57 -8.74
CA LYS A 767 -6.52 -1.69 -8.51
C LYS A 767 -5.75 -2.10 -7.26
N VAL A 768 -4.48 -2.45 -7.42
CA VAL A 768 -3.52 -2.51 -6.31
C VAL A 768 -2.29 -1.72 -6.74
N THR A 769 -2.17 -0.49 -6.23
CA THR A 769 -1.05 0.39 -6.61
C THR A 769 -0.02 0.57 -5.50
N THR A 770 -0.41 0.42 -4.24
CA THR A 770 0.42 0.88 -3.10
C THR A 770 0.51 -0.09 -1.92
N LEU A 771 -0.09 -1.29 -2.04
CA LEU A 771 -0.32 -2.23 -0.92
C LEU A 771 -1.07 -1.58 0.26
N ALA A 772 -1.79 -0.48 0.00
CA ALA A 772 -2.59 0.17 1.02
C ALA A 772 -3.70 -0.79 1.47
N PHE A 773 -4.16 -0.67 2.71
CA PHE A 773 -5.21 -1.56 3.21
C PHE A 773 -6.49 -1.42 2.38
N GLU A 774 -6.77 -0.22 1.87
CA GLU A 774 -7.85 0.08 0.93
C GLU A 774 -7.74 -0.72 -0.39
N ASP A 775 -6.52 -0.91 -0.91
CA ASP A 775 -6.27 -1.74 -2.09
C ASP A 775 -6.66 -3.21 -1.79
N LEU A 776 -6.27 -3.73 -0.61
CA LEU A 776 -6.60 -5.11 -0.19
C LEU A 776 -8.11 -5.31 0.04
N GLN A 777 -8.81 -4.28 0.51
CA GLN A 777 -10.27 -4.29 0.62
C GLN A 777 -10.94 -4.35 -0.76
N THR A 778 -10.39 -3.62 -1.73
CA THR A 778 -10.87 -3.62 -3.13
C THR A 778 -10.67 -5.00 -3.77
N VAL A 779 -9.48 -5.61 -3.59
CA VAL A 779 -9.20 -6.98 -4.02
C VAL A 779 -10.18 -7.98 -3.40
N SER A 780 -10.46 -7.83 -2.10
CA SER A 780 -11.39 -8.70 -1.37
C SER A 780 -12.81 -8.60 -1.92
N PHE A 781 -13.25 -7.39 -2.28
CA PHE A 781 -14.54 -7.17 -2.94
C PHE A 781 -14.64 -7.86 -4.29
N HIS A 782 -13.62 -7.71 -5.16
CA HIS A 782 -13.62 -8.37 -6.46
C HIS A 782 -13.59 -9.90 -6.36
N LEU A 783 -12.88 -10.43 -5.35
CA LEU A 783 -12.86 -11.86 -5.07
C LEU A 783 -14.23 -12.36 -4.57
N PHE A 784 -14.90 -11.57 -3.72
CA PHE A 784 -16.27 -11.84 -3.26
C PHE A 784 -17.29 -11.80 -4.41
N ASP A 785 -17.26 -10.77 -5.26
CA ASP A 785 -18.10 -10.68 -6.48
C ASP A 785 -17.86 -11.87 -7.42
N SER A 786 -16.59 -12.24 -7.64
CA SER A 786 -16.24 -13.37 -8.48
C SER A 786 -16.73 -14.70 -7.91
N ALA A 787 -16.63 -14.91 -6.59
CA ALA A 787 -17.15 -16.10 -5.94
C ALA A 787 -18.69 -16.18 -6.02
N MET A 788 -19.38 -15.06 -5.83
CA MET A 788 -20.84 -14.94 -5.98
C MET A 788 -21.30 -15.31 -7.39
N ASN A 789 -20.58 -14.83 -8.41
CA ASN A 789 -20.91 -15.09 -9.81
C ASN A 789 -20.63 -16.55 -10.23
N CYS A 790 -19.55 -17.16 -9.72
CA CYS A 790 -19.05 -18.44 -10.23
C CYS A 790 -19.49 -19.65 -9.41
N MET A 791 -19.71 -19.48 -8.11
CA MET A 791 -20.02 -20.57 -7.18
C MET A 791 -21.30 -20.29 -6.36
N PRO A 792 -22.42 -19.88 -7.00
CA PRO A 792 -23.61 -19.42 -6.28
C PRO A 792 -24.22 -20.50 -5.38
N ALA A 793 -24.14 -21.79 -5.73
CA ALA A 793 -24.69 -22.86 -4.90
C ALA A 793 -23.88 -23.07 -3.60
N LEU A 794 -22.55 -22.94 -3.67
CA LEU A 794 -21.71 -23.02 -2.48
C LEU A 794 -21.90 -21.80 -1.57
N ILE A 795 -22.05 -20.61 -2.17
CA ILE A 795 -22.41 -19.41 -1.42
C ILE A 795 -23.74 -19.59 -0.69
N ARG A 796 -24.77 -20.14 -1.34
CA ARG A 796 -26.06 -20.41 -0.68
C ARG A 796 -25.91 -21.38 0.49
N SER A 797 -25.10 -22.41 0.33
CA SER A 797 -24.77 -23.36 1.41
C SER A 797 -24.10 -22.66 2.59
N TRP A 798 -23.12 -21.79 2.35
CA TRP A 798 -22.50 -20.95 3.39
C TRP A 798 -23.50 -20.01 4.05
N PHE A 799 -24.25 -19.25 3.25
CA PHE A 799 -25.23 -18.26 3.73
C PHE A 799 -26.30 -18.88 4.62
N SER A 800 -26.76 -20.10 4.29
CA SER A 800 -27.74 -20.84 5.10
C SER A 800 -27.24 -21.24 6.49
N LYS A 801 -25.93 -21.23 6.72
CA LYS A 801 -25.28 -21.58 8.00
C LYS A 801 -24.98 -20.36 8.87
N LEU A 802 -25.16 -19.15 8.35
CA LEU A 802 -24.91 -17.92 9.10
C LEU A 802 -25.99 -17.67 10.15
N ASP A 803 -25.59 -17.08 11.26
CA ASP A 803 -26.53 -16.57 12.25
C ASP A 803 -27.36 -15.42 11.68
N ARG A 804 -28.57 -15.22 12.22
CA ARG A 804 -29.55 -14.24 11.71
C ARG A 804 -28.98 -12.83 11.55
N LYS A 805 -28.10 -12.40 12.45
CA LYS A 805 -27.46 -11.08 12.42
C LYS A 805 -26.51 -10.93 11.23
N ASP A 806 -25.64 -11.91 11.03
CA ASP A 806 -24.64 -11.90 9.97
C ASP A 806 -25.30 -12.11 8.60
N ALA A 807 -26.28 -13.01 8.51
CA ALA A 807 -27.08 -13.22 7.31
C ALA A 807 -27.77 -11.93 6.84
N ALA A 808 -28.44 -11.20 7.75
CA ALA A 808 -29.10 -9.94 7.42
C ALA A 808 -28.11 -8.86 6.92
N TYR A 809 -26.91 -8.82 7.51
CA TYR A 809 -25.86 -7.89 7.11
C TYR A 809 -25.32 -8.21 5.71
N VAL A 810 -25.00 -9.48 5.44
CA VAL A 810 -24.54 -9.96 4.13
C VAL A 810 -25.60 -9.75 3.05
N GLU A 811 -26.88 -10.01 3.37
CA GLU A 811 -28.00 -9.83 2.45
C GLU A 811 -28.17 -8.37 2.03
N LYS A 812 -28.12 -7.43 2.99
CA LYS A 812 -28.21 -6.00 2.72
C LYS A 812 -27.07 -5.53 1.82
N PHE A 813 -25.84 -5.98 2.12
CA PHE A 813 -24.66 -5.64 1.33
C PHE A 813 -24.76 -6.17 -0.10
N THR A 814 -25.08 -7.46 -0.24
CA THR A 814 -25.15 -8.13 -1.54
C THR A 814 -26.22 -7.49 -2.42
N SER A 815 -27.41 -7.23 -1.87
CA SER A 815 -28.53 -6.61 -2.61
C SER A 815 -28.22 -5.20 -3.10
N SER A 816 -27.39 -4.45 -2.35
CA SER A 816 -27.06 -3.06 -2.67
C SER A 816 -25.94 -2.93 -3.69
N TYR A 817 -24.91 -3.79 -3.61
CA TYR A 817 -23.64 -3.57 -4.34
C TYR A 817 -23.28 -4.67 -5.33
N ILE A 818 -23.67 -5.92 -5.06
CA ILE A 818 -23.29 -7.08 -5.88
C ILE A 818 -24.40 -7.44 -6.86
N THR A 819 -25.63 -7.58 -6.37
CA THR A 819 -26.79 -8.00 -7.16
C THR A 819 -27.03 -7.15 -8.40
N PRO A 820 -26.99 -5.80 -8.37
CA PRO A 820 -27.24 -4.99 -9.57
C PRO A 820 -26.27 -5.30 -10.73
N ASN A 821 -24.98 -5.45 -10.42
CA ASN A 821 -23.95 -5.76 -11.41
C ASN A 821 -24.08 -7.20 -11.93
N LEU A 822 -24.37 -8.17 -11.06
CA LEU A 822 -24.60 -9.55 -11.47
C LEU A 822 -25.83 -9.69 -12.37
N LEU A 823 -26.94 -9.03 -12.03
CA LEU A 823 -28.14 -9.04 -12.86
C LEU A 823 -27.85 -8.46 -14.25
N LYS A 824 -27.15 -7.32 -14.32
CA LYS A 824 -26.72 -6.72 -15.59
C LYS A 824 -25.90 -7.72 -16.43
N LYS A 825 -24.92 -8.40 -15.82
CA LYS A 825 -24.10 -9.43 -16.47
C LYS A 825 -24.95 -10.60 -16.98
N GLU A 826 -25.84 -11.16 -16.15
CA GLU A 826 -26.69 -12.30 -16.52
C GLU A 826 -27.70 -11.94 -17.63
N PHE A 827 -28.37 -10.79 -17.54
CA PHE A 827 -29.31 -10.35 -18.59
C PHE A 827 -28.60 -10.08 -19.92
N ASN A 828 -27.38 -9.55 -19.89
CA ASN A 828 -26.56 -9.36 -21.10
C ASN A 828 -26.20 -10.71 -21.73
N LYS A 829 -25.76 -11.70 -20.93
CA LYS A 829 -25.49 -13.06 -21.42
C LYS A 829 -26.72 -13.68 -22.09
N VAL A 830 -27.88 -13.60 -21.45
CA VAL A 830 -29.14 -14.15 -21.97
C VAL A 830 -29.61 -13.41 -23.23
N THR A 831 -29.36 -12.11 -23.31
CA THR A 831 -29.70 -11.31 -24.51
C THR A 831 -28.81 -11.68 -25.69
N ASN A 832 -27.51 -11.87 -25.47
CA ASN A 832 -26.57 -12.30 -26.51
C ASN A 832 -26.81 -13.75 -26.95
N TYR A 833 -27.18 -14.62 -26.00
CA TYR A 833 -27.53 -16.03 -26.25
C TYR A 833 -28.70 -16.21 -27.24
N LYS A 834 -29.49 -15.16 -27.51
CA LYS A 834 -30.54 -15.17 -28.57
C LYS A 834 -30.01 -15.54 -29.96
N GLN A 835 -28.72 -15.39 -30.24
CA GLN A 835 -28.13 -15.65 -31.56
C GLN A 835 -27.79 -17.13 -31.83
N ASP A 836 -27.64 -17.96 -30.78
CA ASP A 836 -27.19 -19.37 -30.89
C ASP A 836 -28.33 -20.42 -30.79
N LEU A 837 -29.58 -19.98 -30.68
CA LEU A 837 -30.72 -20.87 -30.47
C LEU A 837 -31.31 -21.39 -31.79
N SER A 838 -31.34 -22.71 -31.96
CA SER A 838 -32.14 -23.39 -33.01
C SER A 838 -33.63 -23.01 -33.01
N ASN A 839 -34.31 -23.18 -34.16
CA ASN A 839 -35.70 -22.76 -34.46
C ASN A 839 -36.77 -23.05 -33.39
N ASN A 840 -36.57 -23.99 -32.46
CA ASN A 840 -37.60 -24.48 -31.55
C ASN A 840 -37.62 -23.75 -30.18
N MET A 841 -36.73 -22.81 -29.89
CA MET A 841 -36.71 -22.09 -28.61
C MET A 841 -36.42 -20.60 -28.77
N SER A 842 -37.20 -19.74 -28.10
CA SER A 842 -36.99 -18.30 -28.02
C SER A 842 -36.88 -17.85 -26.55
N VAL A 843 -36.00 -16.89 -26.27
CA VAL A 843 -35.76 -16.39 -24.90
C VAL A 843 -35.89 -14.88 -24.87
N LYS A 844 -36.59 -14.34 -23.86
CA LYS A 844 -36.82 -12.92 -23.64
C LYS A 844 -36.36 -12.53 -22.23
N ALA A 845 -35.41 -11.60 -22.15
CA ALA A 845 -34.98 -10.99 -20.90
C ALA A 845 -35.83 -9.74 -20.58
N LEU A 846 -36.25 -9.59 -19.32
CA LEU A 846 -36.97 -8.44 -18.79
C LEU A 846 -36.23 -7.89 -17.55
N PRO A 847 -35.15 -7.11 -17.74
CA PRO A 847 -34.28 -6.68 -16.64
C PRO A 847 -34.99 -5.90 -15.53
N VAL A 848 -35.98 -5.07 -15.89
CA VAL A 848 -36.76 -4.27 -14.93
C VAL A 848 -37.63 -5.15 -14.02
N ALA A 849 -38.27 -6.17 -14.58
CA ALA A 849 -39.05 -7.15 -13.81
C ALA A 849 -38.15 -8.18 -13.10
N ARG A 850 -36.88 -8.29 -13.54
CA ARG A 850 -35.92 -9.33 -13.19
C ARG A 850 -36.37 -10.74 -13.62
N GLU A 851 -37.03 -10.79 -14.77
CA GLU A 851 -37.60 -12.02 -15.31
C GLU A 851 -36.91 -12.44 -16.61
N ILE A 852 -36.74 -13.75 -16.79
CA ILE A 852 -36.32 -14.36 -18.05
C ILE A 852 -37.42 -15.32 -18.48
N ILE A 853 -37.99 -15.06 -19.65
CA ILE A 853 -39.08 -15.87 -20.22
C ILE A 853 -38.50 -16.70 -21.36
N ALA A 854 -38.54 -18.02 -21.24
CA ALA A 854 -38.17 -18.95 -22.29
C ALA A 854 -39.41 -19.65 -22.86
N LYS A 855 -39.54 -19.64 -24.18
CA LYS A 855 -40.62 -20.29 -24.92
C LYS A 855 -40.06 -21.35 -25.84
N TYR A 856 -40.59 -22.55 -25.73
CA TYR A 856 -40.22 -23.68 -26.57
C TYR A 856 -41.43 -24.07 -27.43
N SER A 857 -41.22 -24.21 -28.73
CA SER A 857 -42.26 -24.48 -29.73
C SER A 857 -41.85 -25.63 -30.66
N ILE A 858 -42.70 -26.66 -30.73
CA ILE A 858 -42.65 -27.72 -31.74
C ILE A 858 -44.05 -27.82 -32.35
N GLU A 859 -44.15 -27.75 -33.68
CA GLU A 859 -45.43 -27.78 -34.42
C GLU A 859 -46.43 -26.72 -33.88
N GLU A 860 -47.65 -27.12 -33.51
CA GLU A 860 -48.68 -26.25 -32.91
C GLU A 860 -48.57 -26.15 -31.37
N MET A 861 -47.61 -26.81 -30.74
CA MET A 861 -47.47 -26.86 -29.28
C MET A 861 -46.44 -25.85 -28.78
N THR A 862 -46.84 -25.03 -27.80
CA THR A 862 -45.96 -24.05 -27.13
C THR A 862 -45.90 -24.27 -25.62
N MET A 863 -44.69 -24.22 -25.08
CA MET A 863 -44.36 -24.36 -23.67
C MET A 863 -43.62 -23.10 -23.19
N GLU A 864 -43.99 -22.57 -22.04
CA GLU A 864 -43.42 -21.33 -21.50
C GLU A 864 -42.92 -21.51 -20.06
N LEU A 865 -41.71 -21.01 -19.84
CA LEU A 865 -40.95 -21.04 -18.61
C LEU A 865 -40.62 -19.60 -18.20
N VAL A 866 -40.87 -19.22 -16.95
CA VAL A 866 -40.55 -17.90 -16.40
C VAL A 866 -39.57 -18.07 -15.24
N LEU A 867 -38.40 -17.45 -15.34
CA LEU A 867 -37.38 -17.45 -14.30
C LEU A 867 -37.32 -16.05 -13.66
N THR A 868 -37.57 -15.96 -12.35
CA THR A 868 -37.55 -14.68 -11.63
C THR A 868 -36.33 -14.63 -10.71
N LEU A 869 -35.41 -13.69 -10.96
CA LEU A 869 -34.21 -13.50 -10.16
C LEU A 869 -34.53 -12.63 -8.92
N PRO A 870 -34.11 -13.06 -7.71
CA PRO A 870 -34.45 -12.37 -6.45
C PRO A 870 -33.70 -11.04 -6.26
N THR A 871 -34.16 -10.23 -5.29
CA THR A 871 -33.53 -8.94 -4.89
C THR A 871 -32.13 -9.09 -4.32
N ASN A 872 -31.83 -10.26 -3.77
CA ASN A 872 -30.57 -10.61 -3.13
C ASN A 872 -29.80 -11.67 -3.94
N TYR A 873 -30.04 -11.77 -5.25
CA TYR A 873 -29.37 -12.74 -6.12
C TYR A 873 -27.83 -12.60 -6.00
N PRO A 874 -27.08 -13.70 -5.75
CA PRO A 874 -27.45 -15.11 -5.87
C PRO A 874 -27.79 -15.82 -4.54
N LEU A 875 -27.93 -15.09 -3.42
CA LEU A 875 -28.14 -15.66 -2.08
C LEU A 875 -29.46 -16.43 -1.95
N SER A 876 -30.52 -15.95 -2.60
CA SER A 876 -31.75 -16.73 -2.75
C SER A 876 -31.77 -17.46 -4.09
N PRO A 877 -32.39 -18.65 -4.15
CA PRO A 877 -32.53 -19.39 -5.40
C PRO A 877 -33.40 -18.62 -6.41
N VAL A 878 -33.15 -18.89 -7.69
CA VAL A 878 -34.00 -18.38 -8.78
C VAL A 878 -35.37 -19.05 -8.69
N ASN A 879 -36.43 -18.25 -8.71
CA ASN A 879 -37.80 -18.79 -8.73
C ASN A 879 -38.14 -19.23 -10.16
N VAL A 880 -38.72 -20.42 -10.29
CA VAL A 880 -39.01 -21.06 -11.58
C VAL A 880 -40.51 -21.27 -11.69
N GLU A 881 -41.17 -20.45 -12.50
CA GLU A 881 -42.61 -20.41 -12.68
C GLU A 881 -43.05 -20.94 -14.05
N CYS A 882 -44.30 -21.42 -14.10
CA CYS A 882 -44.92 -21.99 -15.29
C CYS A 882 -45.76 -20.93 -16.01
N GLY A 883 -45.47 -20.70 -17.29
CA GLY A 883 -46.35 -19.94 -18.19
C GLY A 883 -47.41 -20.83 -18.85
N LYS A 884 -47.65 -20.64 -20.16
CA LYS A 884 -48.54 -21.51 -20.95
C LYS A 884 -47.94 -22.90 -21.18
N ARG A 885 -48.79 -23.95 -21.10
CA ARG A 885 -48.42 -25.35 -21.35
C ARG A 885 -49.39 -26.01 -22.34
N PHE A 886 -48.88 -26.87 -23.23
CA PHE A 886 -49.68 -27.66 -24.17
C PHE A 886 -49.03 -29.05 -24.36
N GLY A 887 -49.82 -30.13 -24.35
CA GLY A 887 -49.36 -31.49 -24.69
C GLY A 887 -48.61 -32.30 -23.61
N VAL A 888 -48.40 -31.77 -22.40
CA VAL A 888 -47.66 -32.45 -21.30
C VAL A 888 -48.53 -32.57 -20.05
N SER A 889 -48.47 -33.71 -19.35
CA SER A 889 -49.26 -33.90 -18.13
C SER A 889 -48.79 -32.99 -16.97
N THR A 890 -49.69 -32.72 -16.01
CA THR A 890 -49.36 -31.92 -14.82
C THR A 890 -48.23 -32.51 -13.98
N ALA A 891 -48.10 -33.83 -13.95
CA ALA A 891 -47.09 -34.54 -13.17
C ALA A 891 -45.70 -34.42 -13.84
N GLU A 892 -45.62 -34.72 -15.14
CA GLU A 892 -44.38 -34.59 -15.92
C GLU A 892 -43.85 -33.15 -15.90
N TRP A 893 -44.74 -32.16 -16.04
CA TRP A 893 -44.32 -30.76 -16.00
C TRP A 893 -43.77 -30.36 -14.63
N ARG A 894 -44.44 -30.75 -13.53
CA ARG A 894 -43.93 -30.49 -12.17
C ARG A 894 -42.55 -31.10 -11.97
N GLN A 895 -42.31 -32.29 -12.52
CA GLN A 895 -41.03 -32.97 -12.46
C GLN A 895 -39.94 -32.21 -13.22
N TRP A 896 -40.24 -31.66 -14.41
CA TRP A 896 -39.30 -30.83 -15.17
C TRP A 896 -38.98 -29.51 -14.46
N MET A 897 -39.99 -28.86 -13.88
CA MET A 897 -39.80 -27.65 -13.08
C MET A 897 -38.96 -27.94 -11.84
N LEU A 898 -39.19 -29.08 -11.17
CA LEU A 898 -38.39 -29.52 -10.03
C LEU A 898 -36.93 -29.74 -10.44
N GLN A 899 -36.68 -30.37 -11.59
CA GLN A 899 -35.32 -30.58 -12.11
C GLN A 899 -34.61 -29.26 -12.39
N LEU A 900 -35.28 -28.34 -13.09
CA LEU A 900 -34.69 -27.03 -13.41
C LEU A 900 -34.48 -26.19 -12.15
N THR A 901 -35.43 -26.22 -11.20
CA THR A 901 -35.29 -25.57 -9.89
C THR A 901 -34.11 -26.16 -9.13
N THR A 902 -33.96 -27.49 -9.14
CA THR A 902 -32.84 -28.19 -8.48
C THR A 902 -31.51 -27.79 -9.11
N PHE A 903 -31.44 -27.71 -10.45
CA PHE A 903 -30.26 -27.26 -11.16
C PHE A 903 -29.89 -25.82 -10.77
N LEU A 904 -30.80 -24.86 -10.96
CA LEU A 904 -30.54 -23.44 -10.69
C LEU A 904 -30.26 -23.14 -9.21
N SER A 905 -30.81 -23.95 -8.30
CA SER A 905 -30.63 -23.80 -6.85
C SER A 905 -29.34 -24.43 -6.35
N PHE A 906 -28.94 -25.60 -6.88
CA PHE A 906 -27.88 -26.42 -6.30
C PHE A 906 -26.65 -26.62 -7.20
N GLN A 907 -26.64 -26.06 -8.41
CA GLN A 907 -25.48 -26.10 -9.29
C GLN A 907 -24.80 -24.75 -9.45
N ASN A 908 -23.49 -24.82 -9.66
CA ASN A 908 -22.66 -23.66 -9.97
C ASN A 908 -22.60 -23.51 -11.50
N GLY A 909 -23.35 -22.55 -12.04
CA GLY A 909 -23.46 -22.30 -13.49
C GLY A 909 -24.30 -21.07 -13.80
N ALA A 910 -24.24 -20.59 -15.05
CA ALA A 910 -25.02 -19.45 -15.49
C ALA A 910 -26.49 -19.84 -15.72
N VAL A 911 -27.40 -18.85 -15.71
CA VAL A 911 -28.82 -19.12 -15.97
C VAL A 911 -29.04 -19.66 -17.40
N SER A 912 -28.21 -19.21 -18.36
CA SER A 912 -28.18 -19.72 -19.72
C SER A 912 -27.89 -21.22 -19.81
N ASP A 913 -27.02 -21.75 -18.93
CA ASP A 913 -26.65 -23.17 -18.91
C ASP A 913 -27.85 -24.01 -18.47
N GLY A 914 -28.62 -23.52 -17.48
CA GLY A 914 -29.86 -24.16 -17.05
C GLY A 914 -30.93 -24.17 -18.14
N LEU A 915 -31.05 -23.08 -18.90
CA LEU A 915 -31.95 -23.00 -20.06
C LEU A 915 -31.54 -23.98 -21.17
N GLN A 916 -30.25 -24.09 -21.47
CA GLN A 916 -29.73 -25.04 -22.46
C GLN A 916 -29.95 -26.49 -22.01
N MET A 917 -29.71 -26.81 -20.73
CA MET A 917 -29.99 -28.14 -20.18
C MET A 917 -31.48 -28.48 -20.29
N TRP A 918 -32.36 -27.54 -19.94
CA TRP A 918 -33.81 -27.70 -20.07
C TRP A 918 -34.20 -27.98 -21.53
N LYS A 919 -33.71 -27.18 -22.49
CA LYS A 919 -33.92 -27.39 -23.93
C LYS A 919 -33.51 -28.79 -24.38
N ASN A 920 -32.30 -29.22 -24.00
CA ASN A 920 -31.76 -30.52 -24.40
C ASN A 920 -32.58 -31.67 -23.81
N ASN A 921 -33.02 -31.57 -22.56
CA ASN A 921 -33.91 -32.55 -21.93
C ASN A 921 -35.26 -32.64 -22.66
N VAL A 922 -35.85 -31.49 -23.02
CA VAL A 922 -37.10 -31.45 -23.80
C VAL A 922 -36.90 -32.11 -25.18
N ASN A 923 -35.83 -31.77 -25.90
CA ASN A 923 -35.50 -32.39 -27.20
C ASN A 923 -35.38 -33.93 -27.08
N LYS A 924 -34.57 -34.41 -26.13
CA LYS A 924 -34.33 -35.85 -25.94
C LYS A 924 -35.58 -36.62 -25.54
N ARG A 925 -36.51 -35.97 -24.84
CA ARG A 925 -37.81 -36.56 -24.52
C ARG A 925 -38.65 -36.77 -25.79
N PHE A 926 -38.68 -35.79 -26.69
CA PHE A 926 -39.36 -35.93 -27.99
C PHE A 926 -38.68 -36.95 -28.91
N GLU A 927 -37.38 -37.17 -28.75
CA GLU A 927 -36.65 -38.29 -29.40
C GLU A 927 -36.97 -39.67 -28.78
N GLY A 928 -37.79 -39.73 -27.72
CA GLY A 928 -38.21 -40.98 -27.08
C GLY A 928 -37.23 -41.55 -26.04
N VAL A 929 -36.25 -40.77 -25.58
CA VAL A 929 -35.31 -41.21 -24.54
C VAL A 929 -36.00 -41.24 -23.17
N GLU A 930 -35.97 -42.39 -22.50
CA GLU A 930 -36.48 -42.54 -21.14
C GLU A 930 -35.57 -41.85 -20.11
N GLU A 931 -36.18 -41.27 -19.09
CA GLU A 931 -35.50 -40.58 -17.98
C GLU A 931 -34.91 -41.55 -16.94
N CYS A 932 -33.92 -41.07 -16.18
CA CYS A 932 -33.38 -41.80 -15.05
C CYS A 932 -34.37 -41.83 -13.88
N MET A 933 -34.63 -43.00 -13.31
CA MET A 933 -35.60 -43.12 -12.21
C MET A 933 -35.10 -42.70 -10.82
N VAL A 934 -33.84 -42.25 -10.70
CA VAL A 934 -33.27 -41.75 -9.43
C VAL A 934 -33.27 -40.22 -9.41
N CYS A 935 -32.72 -39.59 -10.44
CA CYS A 935 -32.67 -38.13 -10.53
C CYS A 935 -33.81 -37.53 -11.36
N PHE A 936 -34.65 -38.38 -11.97
CA PHE A 936 -35.76 -38.03 -12.84
C PHE A 936 -35.37 -37.29 -14.14
N SER A 937 -34.08 -37.03 -14.39
CA SER A 937 -33.58 -36.30 -15.57
C SER A 937 -33.18 -37.26 -16.70
N ILE A 938 -33.26 -36.80 -17.95
CA ILE A 938 -32.69 -37.51 -19.12
C ILE A 938 -31.19 -37.25 -19.21
N ILE A 939 -30.76 -35.99 -19.11
CA ILE A 939 -29.34 -35.64 -19.05
C ILE A 939 -28.94 -35.46 -17.60
N HIS A 940 -27.94 -36.21 -17.13
CA HIS A 940 -27.53 -36.13 -15.73
C HIS A 940 -26.98 -34.72 -15.43
N PRO A 941 -27.45 -34.06 -14.36
CA PRO A 941 -27.15 -32.65 -14.14
C PRO A 941 -25.66 -32.30 -13.94
N SER A 942 -24.81 -33.22 -13.46
CA SER A 942 -23.40 -32.89 -13.13
C SER A 942 -22.36 -33.34 -14.16
N ASN A 943 -22.69 -34.33 -14.99
CA ASN A 943 -21.75 -34.95 -15.94
C ASN A 943 -22.34 -35.15 -17.34
N TYR A 944 -23.56 -34.62 -17.57
CA TYR A 944 -24.22 -34.60 -18.87
C TYR A 944 -24.44 -35.98 -19.52
N SER A 945 -24.37 -37.07 -18.75
CA SER A 945 -24.55 -38.44 -19.25
C SER A 945 -26.03 -38.81 -19.46
N LEU A 946 -26.30 -39.75 -20.35
CA LEU A 946 -27.63 -40.34 -20.55
C LEU A 946 -27.83 -41.58 -19.66
N PRO A 947 -29.08 -41.95 -19.32
CA PRO A 947 -29.37 -43.14 -18.54
C PRO A 947 -29.21 -44.37 -19.43
N THR A 948 -28.04 -45.00 -19.36
CA THR A 948 -27.68 -46.14 -20.19
C THR A 948 -27.94 -47.49 -19.50
N ILE A 949 -27.99 -47.53 -18.17
CA ILE A 949 -28.11 -48.78 -17.40
C ILE A 949 -29.58 -49.10 -17.14
N ALA A 950 -30.08 -50.23 -17.64
CA ALA A 950 -31.45 -50.69 -17.43
C ALA A 950 -31.51 -51.86 -16.44
N CYS A 951 -32.46 -51.83 -15.49
CA CYS A 951 -32.72 -52.96 -14.61
C CYS A 951 -33.25 -54.16 -15.41
N LYS A 952 -32.70 -55.37 -15.18
CA LYS A 952 -33.13 -56.56 -15.92
C LYS A 952 -34.59 -56.94 -15.66
N THR A 953 -35.10 -56.72 -14.44
CA THR A 953 -36.50 -57.02 -14.08
C THR A 953 -37.45 -55.93 -14.52
N CYS A 954 -37.33 -54.71 -13.98
CA CYS A 954 -38.32 -53.65 -14.23
C CYS A 954 -38.06 -52.83 -15.50
N LYS A 955 -36.95 -53.10 -16.21
CA LYS A 955 -36.53 -52.43 -17.47
C LYS A 955 -36.28 -50.92 -17.39
N LYS A 956 -36.51 -50.30 -16.23
CA LYS A 956 -36.27 -48.87 -16.04
C LYS A 956 -34.79 -48.51 -16.08
N LYS A 957 -34.50 -47.32 -16.61
CA LYS A 957 -33.15 -46.83 -16.87
C LYS A 957 -32.62 -45.91 -15.76
N PHE A 958 -31.30 -45.90 -15.62
CA PHE A 958 -30.56 -45.14 -14.62
C PHE A 958 -29.28 -44.55 -15.21
N HIS A 959 -28.89 -43.36 -14.77
CA HIS A 959 -27.52 -42.88 -14.96
C HIS A 959 -26.55 -43.75 -14.15
N PRO A 960 -25.38 -44.10 -14.70
CA PRO A 960 -24.36 -44.84 -13.95
C PRO A 960 -24.07 -44.21 -12.59
N VAL A 961 -23.80 -42.90 -12.56
CA VAL A 961 -23.46 -42.16 -11.34
C VAL A 961 -24.59 -42.19 -10.29
N CYS A 962 -25.85 -42.03 -10.71
CA CYS A 962 -26.98 -42.11 -9.79
C CYS A 962 -27.11 -43.51 -9.18
N LEU A 963 -26.91 -44.55 -9.99
CA LEU A 963 -27.05 -45.93 -9.55
C LEU A 963 -25.90 -46.34 -8.62
N TYR A 964 -24.66 -45.98 -8.94
CA TYR A 964 -23.52 -46.26 -8.06
C TYR A 964 -23.62 -45.51 -6.73
N LYS A 965 -24.06 -44.24 -6.74
CA LYS A 965 -24.32 -43.49 -5.51
C LYS A 965 -25.40 -44.15 -4.65
N TRP A 966 -26.44 -44.70 -5.29
CA TRP A 966 -27.47 -45.48 -4.59
C TRP A 966 -26.89 -46.75 -3.96
N PHE A 967 -26.06 -47.50 -4.67
CA PHE A 967 -25.41 -48.70 -4.11
C PHE A 967 -24.51 -48.37 -2.92
N GLY A 968 -23.71 -47.30 -3.03
CA GLY A 968 -22.84 -46.84 -1.95
C GLY A 968 -23.61 -46.41 -0.71
N THR A 969 -24.77 -45.76 -0.87
CA THR A 969 -25.59 -45.29 0.27
C THR A 969 -26.50 -46.37 0.86
N SER A 970 -27.00 -47.29 0.05
CA SER A 970 -27.90 -48.37 0.50
C SER A 970 -27.16 -49.63 1.01
N GLY A 971 -25.86 -49.74 0.71
CA GLY A 971 -25.02 -50.90 1.07
C GLY A 971 -25.37 -52.19 0.32
N LYS A 972 -26.25 -52.13 -0.69
CA LYS A 972 -26.68 -53.28 -1.50
C LYS A 972 -26.78 -52.88 -2.96
N SER A 973 -26.34 -53.76 -3.87
CA SER A 973 -26.45 -53.59 -5.32
C SER A 973 -27.84 -53.94 -5.85
N THR A 974 -28.88 -53.32 -5.27
CA THR A 974 -30.29 -53.57 -5.60
C THR A 974 -30.96 -52.38 -6.28
N CYS A 975 -31.95 -52.68 -7.12
CA CYS A 975 -32.66 -51.68 -7.89
C CYS A 975 -33.44 -50.71 -7.01
N PRO A 976 -33.30 -49.38 -7.21
CA PRO A 976 -34.04 -48.39 -6.42
C PRO A 976 -35.56 -48.55 -6.47
N LEU A 977 -36.08 -49.13 -7.57
CA LEU A 977 -37.52 -49.31 -7.79
C LEU A 977 -38.02 -50.69 -7.35
N CYS A 978 -37.53 -51.76 -7.97
CA CYS A 978 -38.03 -53.11 -7.72
C CYS A 978 -37.25 -53.89 -6.65
N ARG A 979 -36.15 -53.32 -6.13
CA ARG A 979 -35.26 -53.93 -5.13
C ARG A 979 -34.60 -55.26 -5.53
N ASP A 980 -34.75 -55.71 -6.77
CA ASP A 980 -34.00 -56.83 -7.31
C ASP A 980 -32.51 -56.51 -7.44
N GLN A 981 -31.67 -57.54 -7.35
CA GLN A 981 -30.24 -57.40 -7.54
C GLN A 981 -29.91 -57.07 -9.00
N PHE A 982 -29.02 -56.10 -9.21
CA PHE A 982 -28.70 -55.54 -10.53
C PHE A 982 -27.84 -56.45 -11.40
#